data_AF-A0A9E1ZFJ7-F1
#
_entry.id   AF-A0A9E1ZFJ7-F1
#
_cell.length_a   1.000
_cell.length_b   1.000
_cell.length_c   1.000
_cell.angle_alpha   90.00
_cell.angle_beta   90.00
_cell.angle_gamma   90.00
#
_symmetry.space_group_name_H-M   'P 1'
#
loop_
_entity.id
_entity.type
_entity.pdbx_description
1 polymer ?
#
loop_
_entity_poly.entity_id
_entity_poly.type
_entity_poly.pdbx_seq_one_letter_code
_entity_poly.pdbx_strand_id
1 'polypeptide(L)'
;MASLLAAENNLKWTALPDLPGGLGVAGPFVGVHNDALIIGGGANFPDGVPWRPTAGGGVSAKVYHDTIHVITRDGDGYSIAEAKAKLPRTLGYGISVPTADGVLCIGGEWREGSVTHRSAKVFAFGRADGQVVIDENYPALPKDTTASAGALVGETVYVAGGNSGDGATKNFWALDLAKRGTDDFKWVALPPWDGPARTHLLASVQHDGATDCLYIFSGRMKDGDGHWRMLGDAHKFNPKSGEWKKIHDILPSGDGQPRCVMAGTVAPIGANQLLVFGGANGKRFITLTGLAEQIAAAEAAGNTAAAATLKAEQQKIQDTHIGFSRDVLLYNTVTDRWTRFADFTQGSRSATAPGATERLATGSHVTTTAVQWGNSIIIPTGESSPGIRTKNIWKIDLAKQNENFGTANWIVMVSYMGVLIGIGIYFSRKNNSAEDYFLAGRRVVWWAAGLSIFSTMLSAITYLSIPAKAYATNWTWFIFNMTIPVMAPLIIYCFLPFYRRLGITSIYEYLEMRFSTGLRKLGSASFAIFQLARMGIVILLPALALSSVTGWDVIYCIITMGVLSTIYTVLGGIEAVIWTDVIQTIVLVGGALVAFFVIVGEVDGGFSAIIETASGQGKFEMVNTDFSFVSGIDTIWVIIIGGIFAQILSYGTDQAVVQRYLTTPTEKEAAKAIWTNSALSVPLSVLFFGVGTALFVYFQQQPSNLEPISKIDQIFPHFILHQMPAGLAGLVIAGVFAAAMSSLDSSMHSIATAFTTDFLSKNRDSESLLKLAKRITLVLGVLGTVSAIYIASQDSKNLWDTLMGYVGLILGTLGGLFTLAIFTNRTASVHAWTGVIVAAAVLYYVKFHTDAHPLIIGAVGTVTCFLSGWIASLIIPAQTKNLDGLTWTKLNHN
;
A
#
# COMPACT_ATOMS: atom_id res chain seq x y z
N MET A 1 26.10 16.10 -18.66
CA MET A 1 25.90 16.99 -19.83
C MET A 1 24.55 17.65 -19.62
N ALA A 2 24.54 18.97 -19.42
CA ALA A 2 23.39 19.73 -18.93
C ALA A 2 22.30 19.95 -20.01
N SER A 3 21.05 20.04 -19.55
CA SER A 3 19.91 20.68 -20.23
C SER A 3 19.42 20.09 -21.55
N LEU A 4 18.67 18.98 -21.45
CA LEU A 4 17.53 18.67 -22.33
C LEU A 4 16.26 18.60 -21.46
N LEU A 5 15.99 19.68 -20.71
CA LEU A 5 14.70 19.88 -20.05
C LEU A 5 13.70 20.39 -21.11
N ALA A 6 13.24 19.50 -21.97
CA ALA A 6 11.84 19.59 -22.35
C ALA A 6 11.07 19.30 -21.05
N ALA A 7 10.27 20.26 -20.57
CA ALA A 7 9.35 20.02 -19.47
C ALA A 7 8.33 18.97 -19.94
N GLU A 8 8.67 17.70 -19.80
CA GLU A 8 7.69 16.62 -19.91
C GLU A 8 6.69 16.85 -18.79
N ASN A 9 5.48 17.23 -19.17
CA ASN A 9 4.43 17.47 -18.20
C ASN A 9 3.99 16.10 -17.67
N ASN A 10 4.46 15.73 -16.47
CA ASN A 10 4.18 14.45 -15.80
C ASN A 10 2.68 14.15 -15.61
N LEU A 11 1.83 15.14 -15.89
CA LEU A 11 0.38 15.06 -15.83
C LEU A 11 -0.23 15.33 -17.21
N LYS A 12 -1.15 14.45 -17.62
CA LYS A 12 -2.03 14.64 -18.77
C LYS A 12 -3.34 15.26 -18.31
N TRP A 13 -3.67 16.40 -18.90
CA TRP A 13 -4.88 17.17 -18.57
C TRP A 13 -5.93 17.00 -19.66
N THR A 14 -7.13 16.57 -19.29
CA THR A 14 -8.28 16.41 -20.17
C THR A 14 -9.42 17.28 -19.67
N ALA A 15 -9.93 18.16 -20.52
CA ALA A 15 -11.10 18.98 -20.16
C ALA A 15 -12.38 18.14 -20.23
N LEU A 16 -13.17 18.16 -19.17
CA LEU A 16 -14.53 17.63 -19.15
C LEU A 16 -15.54 18.73 -19.55
N PRO A 17 -16.83 18.41 -19.78
CA PRO A 17 -17.86 19.43 -20.00
C PRO A 17 -17.83 20.51 -18.92
N ASP A 18 -18.05 21.76 -19.32
CA ASP A 18 -18.11 22.88 -18.37
C ASP A 18 -19.33 22.76 -17.47
N LEU A 19 -19.23 23.30 -16.25
CA LEU A 19 -20.38 23.56 -15.40
C LEU A 19 -21.36 24.51 -16.13
N PRO A 20 -22.66 24.16 -16.22
CA PRO A 20 -23.68 25.01 -16.82
C PRO A 20 -23.78 26.39 -16.15
N GLY A 21 -24.33 27.39 -16.85
CA GLY A 21 -24.54 28.74 -16.31
C GLY A 21 -23.37 29.72 -16.49
N GLY A 22 -22.27 29.31 -17.13
CA GLY A 22 -21.26 30.21 -17.70
C GLY A 22 -20.19 30.77 -16.73
N LEU A 23 -20.47 30.90 -15.44
CA LEU A 23 -19.56 31.54 -14.47
C LEU A 23 -18.78 30.55 -13.58
N GLY A 24 -19.29 29.33 -13.37
CA GLY A 24 -18.75 28.43 -12.35
C GLY A 24 -19.04 28.90 -10.92
N VAL A 25 -18.56 28.15 -9.93
CA VAL A 25 -18.77 28.39 -8.50
C VAL A 25 -17.53 28.04 -7.68
N ALA A 26 -17.37 28.69 -6.53
CA ALA A 26 -16.35 28.35 -5.54
C ALA A 26 -16.94 27.80 -4.26
N GLY A 27 -16.16 26.96 -3.59
CA GLY A 27 -16.58 26.16 -2.46
C GLY A 27 -17.79 25.26 -2.75
N PRO A 28 -17.95 24.64 -3.93
CA PRO A 28 -19.00 23.64 -4.09
C PRO A 28 -18.70 22.41 -3.21
N PHE A 29 -19.74 21.66 -2.90
CA PHE A 29 -19.60 20.28 -2.47
C PHE A 29 -19.37 19.38 -3.69
N VAL A 30 -18.41 18.47 -3.60
CA VAL A 30 -17.93 17.67 -4.72
C VAL A 30 -17.60 16.25 -4.27
N GLY A 31 -18.09 15.25 -5.01
CA GLY A 31 -17.65 13.88 -4.81
C GLY A 31 -18.11 12.94 -5.92
N VAL A 32 -17.58 11.73 -5.89
CA VAL A 32 -17.95 10.66 -6.83
C VAL A 32 -18.73 9.61 -6.07
N HIS A 33 -19.88 9.20 -6.61
CA HIS A 33 -20.70 8.12 -6.06
C HIS A 33 -21.43 7.40 -7.19
N ASN A 34 -21.41 6.06 -7.18
CA ASN A 34 -21.99 5.20 -8.23
C ASN A 34 -21.59 5.64 -9.66
N ASP A 35 -20.28 5.76 -9.87
CA ASP A 35 -19.62 6.16 -11.14
C ASP A 35 -20.15 7.48 -11.75
N ALA A 36 -20.57 8.41 -10.89
CA ALA A 36 -20.96 9.76 -11.29
C ALA A 36 -20.26 10.80 -10.41
N LEU A 37 -19.74 11.86 -11.03
CA LEU A 37 -19.24 13.04 -10.32
C LEU A 37 -20.43 13.97 -10.04
N ILE A 38 -20.60 14.35 -8.78
CA ILE A 38 -21.70 15.20 -8.33
C ILE A 38 -21.12 16.49 -7.76
N ILE A 39 -21.62 17.63 -8.21
CA ILE A 39 -21.19 18.98 -7.82
C ILE A 39 -22.41 19.74 -7.33
N GLY A 40 -22.43 20.15 -6.07
CA GLY A 40 -23.56 20.83 -5.44
C GLY A 40 -23.19 22.17 -4.80
N GLY A 41 -24.03 23.19 -4.99
CA GLY A 41 -23.93 24.48 -4.31
C GLY A 41 -22.72 25.32 -4.70
N GLY A 42 -22.11 25.98 -3.72
CA GLY A 42 -21.01 26.92 -3.95
C GLY A 42 -21.50 28.35 -4.20
N ALA A 43 -20.58 29.26 -4.50
CA ALA A 43 -20.88 30.68 -4.67
C ALA A 43 -20.13 31.34 -5.84
N ASN A 44 -20.74 32.37 -6.42
CA ASN A 44 -20.16 33.20 -7.47
C ASN A 44 -20.58 34.67 -7.37
N PHE A 45 -20.20 35.45 -8.38
CA PHE A 45 -20.45 36.90 -8.48
C PHE A 45 -21.08 37.20 -9.84
N PRO A 46 -22.42 37.13 -9.96
CA PRO A 46 -23.10 37.18 -11.25
C PRO A 46 -22.95 38.51 -11.98
N ASP A 47 -22.87 39.63 -11.24
CA ASP A 47 -22.91 40.98 -11.80
C ASP A 47 -21.52 41.56 -12.13
N GLY A 48 -20.45 40.77 -12.02
CA GLY A 48 -19.07 41.21 -12.23
C GLY A 48 -18.15 40.90 -11.05
N VAL A 49 -16.90 41.36 -11.12
CA VAL A 49 -15.92 41.15 -10.03
C VAL A 49 -16.26 41.97 -8.77
N PRO A 50 -15.99 41.45 -7.56
CA PRO A 50 -16.48 42.03 -6.31
C PRO A 50 -15.85 43.38 -5.91
N TRP A 51 -14.77 43.83 -6.56
CA TRP A 51 -14.13 45.12 -6.29
C TRP A 51 -14.45 46.19 -7.34
N ARG A 52 -15.23 45.88 -8.38
CA ARG A 52 -15.65 46.87 -9.38
C ARG A 52 -17.11 47.29 -9.17
N PRO A 53 -17.43 48.58 -9.39
CA PRO A 53 -18.82 49.00 -9.48
C PRO A 53 -19.53 48.27 -10.62
N THR A 54 -20.72 47.78 -10.31
CA THR A 54 -21.74 47.30 -11.24
C THR A 54 -22.39 48.49 -11.95
N ALA A 55 -23.10 48.24 -13.05
CA ALA A 55 -23.82 49.28 -13.79
C ALA A 55 -24.84 50.06 -12.92
N GLY A 56 -25.31 49.47 -11.82
CA GLY A 56 -26.24 50.07 -10.86
C GLY A 56 -25.61 50.88 -9.72
N GLY A 57 -24.28 51.07 -9.69
CA GLY A 57 -23.60 51.92 -8.70
C GLY A 57 -23.19 51.25 -7.38
N GLY A 58 -23.32 49.94 -7.24
CA GLY A 58 -22.81 49.13 -6.10
C GLY A 58 -21.77 48.08 -6.54
N VAL A 59 -21.28 47.20 -5.66
CA VAL A 59 -20.39 46.08 -6.05
C VAL A 59 -21.18 44.77 -6.22
N SER A 60 -20.66 43.87 -7.06
CA SER A 60 -21.29 42.57 -7.31
C SER A 60 -21.39 41.75 -6.02
N ALA A 61 -22.61 41.35 -5.65
CA ALA A 61 -22.86 40.58 -4.45
C ALA A 61 -22.41 39.12 -4.60
N LYS A 62 -21.91 38.53 -3.51
CA LYS A 62 -21.60 37.09 -3.48
C LYS A 62 -22.92 36.32 -3.38
N VAL A 63 -23.24 35.55 -4.40
CA VAL A 63 -24.47 34.73 -4.47
C VAL A 63 -24.10 33.27 -4.26
N TYR A 64 -24.84 32.60 -3.37
CA TYR A 64 -24.70 31.16 -3.11
C TYR A 64 -25.76 30.41 -3.90
N HIS A 65 -25.51 29.13 -4.18
CA HIS A 65 -26.41 28.26 -4.94
C HIS A 65 -26.78 27.00 -4.15
N ASP A 66 -27.90 26.39 -4.51
CA ASP A 66 -28.38 25.09 -4.02
C ASP A 66 -28.50 24.05 -5.14
N THR A 67 -28.11 24.43 -6.37
CA THR A 67 -28.18 23.58 -7.55
C THR A 67 -27.20 22.41 -7.44
N ILE A 68 -27.58 21.28 -8.01
CA ILE A 68 -26.74 20.08 -8.07
C ILE A 68 -26.58 19.68 -9.53
N HIS A 69 -25.35 19.47 -9.96
CA HIS A 69 -24.99 18.99 -11.29
C HIS A 69 -24.35 17.61 -11.20
N VAL A 70 -24.71 16.72 -12.11
CA VAL A 70 -24.21 15.35 -12.19
C VAL A 70 -23.53 15.15 -13.52
N ILE A 71 -22.31 14.62 -13.48
CA ILE A 71 -21.52 14.24 -14.64
C ILE A 71 -21.46 12.72 -14.71
N THR A 72 -21.83 12.16 -15.86
CA THR A 72 -21.84 10.71 -16.12
C THR A 72 -20.97 10.36 -17.32
N ARG A 73 -20.51 9.11 -17.36
CA ARG A 73 -19.79 8.55 -18.51
C ARG A 73 -20.80 8.02 -19.52
N ASP A 74 -20.73 8.51 -20.76
CA ASP A 74 -21.56 8.07 -21.88
C ASP A 74 -20.65 7.50 -22.96
N GLY A 75 -20.36 6.19 -22.89
CA GLY A 75 -19.33 5.56 -23.72
C GLY A 75 -17.95 6.13 -23.43
N ASP A 76 -17.28 6.67 -24.46
CA ASP A 76 -15.98 7.36 -24.32
C ASP A 76 -16.11 8.84 -23.92
N GLY A 77 -17.35 9.37 -23.87
CA GLY A 77 -17.65 10.77 -23.57
C GLY A 77 -18.13 11.01 -22.14
N TYR A 78 -18.31 12.28 -21.81
CA TYR A 78 -18.91 12.72 -20.55
C TYR A 78 -20.07 13.67 -20.84
N SER A 79 -21.18 13.51 -20.12
CA SER A 79 -22.31 14.44 -20.14
C SER A 79 -22.54 15.05 -18.78
N ILE A 80 -23.18 16.22 -18.75
CA ILE A 80 -23.52 16.95 -17.53
C ILE A 80 -24.99 17.33 -17.55
N ALA A 81 -25.68 17.08 -16.44
CA ALA A 81 -27.08 17.42 -16.25
C ALA A 81 -27.31 18.09 -14.89
N GLU A 82 -28.28 19.00 -14.82
CA GLU A 82 -28.76 19.50 -13.53
C GLU A 82 -29.75 18.49 -12.92
N ALA A 83 -29.55 18.15 -11.65
CA ALA A 83 -30.44 17.27 -10.92
C ALA A 83 -31.72 18.03 -10.51
N LYS A 84 -32.83 17.29 -10.41
CA LYS A 84 -34.08 17.83 -9.85
C LYS A 84 -33.96 18.14 -8.36
N ALA A 85 -33.16 17.36 -7.64
CA ALA A 85 -32.87 17.59 -6.23
C ALA A 85 -32.02 18.86 -6.04
N LYS A 86 -32.26 19.57 -4.94
CA LYS A 86 -31.54 20.78 -4.52
C LYS A 86 -30.96 20.56 -3.13
N LEU A 87 -29.83 21.21 -2.83
CA LEU A 87 -29.25 21.14 -1.50
C LEU A 87 -30.28 21.59 -0.43
N PRO A 88 -30.21 21.05 0.79
CA PRO A 88 -31.17 21.41 1.86
C PRO A 88 -31.20 22.89 2.24
N ARG A 89 -30.20 23.65 1.78
CA ARG A 89 -30.08 25.10 1.89
C ARG A 89 -29.16 25.57 0.77
N THR A 90 -29.20 26.86 0.46
CA THR A 90 -28.19 27.52 -0.37
C THR A 90 -26.90 27.71 0.42
N LEU A 91 -25.82 26.99 0.10
CA LEU A 91 -24.55 27.08 0.84
C LEU A 91 -23.32 26.70 0.01
N GLY A 92 -22.13 27.03 0.53
CA GLY A 92 -20.84 26.61 -0.02
C GLY A 92 -19.71 26.68 1.00
N TYR A 93 -18.48 26.43 0.60
CA TYR A 93 -17.27 26.42 1.43
C TYR A 93 -17.31 25.45 2.62
N GLY A 94 -18.09 24.38 2.48
CA GLY A 94 -18.06 23.23 3.39
C GLY A 94 -17.04 22.17 2.95
N ILE A 95 -17.02 21.06 3.67
CA ILE A 95 -16.15 19.91 3.37
C ILE A 95 -16.94 18.88 2.57
N SER A 96 -16.29 18.28 1.59
CA SER A 96 -16.84 17.13 0.84
C SER A 96 -16.01 15.89 1.12
N VAL A 97 -16.65 14.83 1.58
CA VAL A 97 -16.00 13.54 1.87
C VAL A 97 -16.77 12.44 1.14
N PRO A 98 -16.22 11.87 0.04
CA PRO A 98 -16.79 10.69 -0.58
C PRO A 98 -16.80 9.50 0.39
N THR A 99 -17.91 8.79 0.46
CA THR A 99 -18.14 7.58 1.28
C THR A 99 -18.84 6.50 0.46
N ALA A 100 -18.99 5.30 1.03
CA ALA A 100 -19.72 4.21 0.38
C ALA A 100 -21.21 4.52 0.15
N ASP A 101 -21.82 5.35 1.00
CA ASP A 101 -23.25 5.69 0.96
C ASP A 101 -23.57 6.98 0.18
N GLY A 102 -22.54 7.72 -0.23
CA GLY A 102 -22.69 9.04 -0.86
C GLY A 102 -21.54 9.99 -0.54
N VAL A 103 -21.71 11.24 -0.92
CA VAL A 103 -20.76 12.33 -0.65
C VAL A 103 -21.25 13.11 0.55
N LEU A 104 -20.57 12.96 1.67
CA LEU A 104 -20.87 13.67 2.91
C LEU A 104 -20.45 15.14 2.79
N CYS A 105 -21.41 16.03 3.01
CA CYS A 105 -21.32 17.48 2.93
C CYS A 105 -21.40 18.05 4.35
N ILE A 106 -20.34 18.70 4.80
CA ILE A 106 -20.17 19.06 6.21
C ILE A 106 -19.94 20.58 6.34
N GLY A 107 -20.80 21.26 7.10
CA GLY A 107 -20.66 22.67 7.43
C GLY A 107 -20.83 23.60 6.22
N GLY A 108 -20.10 24.70 6.21
CA GLY A 108 -20.10 25.71 5.15
C GLY A 108 -20.70 27.05 5.58
N GLU A 109 -20.92 27.92 4.63
CA GLU A 109 -21.44 29.28 4.84
C GLU A 109 -22.45 29.69 3.76
N TRP A 110 -23.24 30.70 4.10
CA TRP A 110 -24.10 31.43 3.17
C TRP A 110 -24.17 32.91 3.58
N ARG A 111 -24.84 33.74 2.77
CA ARG A 111 -25.06 35.15 3.08
C ARG A 111 -26.53 35.53 3.06
N GLU A 112 -26.90 36.38 4.01
CA GLU A 112 -28.17 37.12 4.04
C GLU A 112 -27.83 38.61 4.19
N GLY A 113 -28.08 39.38 3.13
CA GLY A 113 -27.60 40.76 3.04
C GLY A 113 -26.07 40.85 3.13
N SER A 114 -25.57 41.65 4.08
CA SER A 114 -24.13 41.82 4.36
C SER A 114 -23.59 40.82 5.39
N VAL A 115 -24.45 40.01 6.02
CA VAL A 115 -24.08 39.08 7.09
C VAL A 115 -23.73 37.72 6.51
N THR A 116 -22.58 37.18 6.91
CA THR A 116 -22.16 35.81 6.55
C THR A 116 -22.50 34.88 7.70
N HIS A 117 -23.32 33.87 7.42
CA HIS A 117 -23.72 32.85 8.38
C HIS A 117 -22.95 31.56 8.12
N ARG A 118 -22.81 30.73 9.15
CA ARG A 118 -22.08 29.46 9.09
C ARG A 118 -23.02 28.32 9.45
N SER A 119 -22.72 27.14 8.93
CA SER A 119 -23.54 25.96 9.09
C SER A 119 -22.86 24.92 9.97
N ALA A 120 -23.63 24.30 10.86
CA ALA A 120 -23.25 23.05 11.53
C ALA A 120 -23.89 21.82 10.84
N LYS A 121 -24.66 22.03 9.77
CA LYS A 121 -25.43 20.97 9.11
C LYS A 121 -24.49 19.96 8.45
N VAL A 122 -24.86 18.70 8.57
CA VAL A 122 -24.23 17.57 7.90
C VAL A 122 -25.31 16.82 7.14
N PHE A 123 -25.05 16.52 5.88
CA PHE A 123 -25.94 15.75 5.01
C PHE A 123 -25.11 15.06 3.94
N ALA A 124 -25.63 14.06 3.27
CA ALA A 124 -24.97 13.43 2.12
C ALA A 124 -25.83 13.57 0.86
N PHE A 125 -25.21 13.76 -0.30
CA PHE A 125 -25.86 13.48 -1.57
C PHE A 125 -25.24 12.26 -2.23
N GLY A 126 -26.07 11.45 -2.85
CA GLY A 126 -25.67 10.27 -3.59
C GLY A 126 -26.43 10.17 -4.90
N ARG A 127 -26.20 9.07 -5.61
CA ARG A 127 -26.93 8.73 -6.83
C ARG A 127 -27.52 7.34 -6.68
N ALA A 128 -28.84 7.23 -6.78
CA ALA A 128 -29.58 5.97 -6.75
C ALA A 128 -30.58 5.97 -7.92
N ASP A 129 -30.67 4.85 -8.64
CA ASP A 129 -31.56 4.69 -9.81
C ASP A 129 -31.47 5.83 -10.83
N GLY A 130 -30.24 6.33 -11.04
CA GLY A 130 -29.95 7.43 -11.96
C GLY A 130 -30.28 8.83 -11.45
N GLN A 131 -30.92 8.97 -10.28
CA GLN A 131 -31.32 10.26 -9.69
C GLN A 131 -30.44 10.63 -8.48
N VAL A 132 -30.37 11.92 -8.16
CA VAL A 132 -29.70 12.39 -6.95
C VAL A 132 -30.64 12.23 -5.75
N VAL A 133 -30.12 11.62 -4.69
CA VAL A 133 -30.80 11.46 -3.40
C VAL A 133 -30.04 12.26 -2.34
N ILE A 134 -30.76 12.91 -1.44
CA ILE A 134 -30.19 13.66 -0.32
C ILE A 134 -30.62 12.99 0.97
N ASP A 135 -29.62 12.70 1.80
CA ASP A 135 -29.78 12.10 3.11
C ASP A 135 -29.33 13.10 4.18
N GLU A 136 -30.27 13.56 4.99
CA GLU A 136 -30.02 14.51 6.07
C GLU A 136 -29.85 13.82 7.44
N ASN A 137 -29.88 12.50 7.50
CA ASN A 137 -29.80 11.73 8.74
C ASN A 137 -28.35 11.58 9.24
N TYR A 138 -27.76 12.71 9.61
CA TYR A 138 -26.43 12.82 10.19
C TYR A 138 -26.42 13.78 11.38
N PRO A 139 -25.63 13.51 12.43
CA PRO A 139 -25.49 14.44 13.55
C PRO A 139 -24.87 15.75 13.09
N ALA A 140 -25.42 16.87 13.57
CA ALA A 140 -24.85 18.19 13.34
C ALA A 140 -23.45 18.31 13.98
N LEU A 141 -22.59 19.13 13.37
CA LEU A 141 -21.27 19.45 13.91
C LEU A 141 -21.38 20.07 15.32
N PRO A 142 -20.40 19.85 16.21
CA PRO A 142 -20.38 20.45 17.53
C PRO A 142 -20.43 21.99 17.52
N LYS A 143 -19.90 22.61 16.46
CA LYS A 143 -19.98 24.06 16.22
C LYS A 143 -20.10 24.33 14.73
N ASP A 144 -20.79 25.40 14.37
CA ASP A 144 -20.86 25.90 13.01
C ASP A 144 -19.48 26.32 12.49
N THR A 145 -19.15 25.96 11.25
CA THR A 145 -17.83 26.25 10.69
C THR A 145 -17.87 26.36 9.18
N THR A 146 -16.92 27.11 8.63
CA THR A 146 -16.67 27.29 7.19
C THR A 146 -15.17 27.20 6.91
N ALA A 147 -14.80 26.83 5.69
CA ALA A 147 -13.42 26.72 5.24
C ALA A 147 -12.53 25.86 6.19
N SER A 148 -13.17 24.85 6.79
CA SER A 148 -12.51 23.70 7.41
C SER A 148 -12.06 22.73 6.30
N ALA A 149 -11.25 21.75 6.66
CA ALA A 149 -10.91 20.64 5.78
C ALA A 149 -11.20 19.32 6.48
N GLY A 150 -11.43 18.27 5.72
CA GLY A 150 -11.70 16.95 6.29
C GLY A 150 -11.56 15.85 5.26
N ALA A 151 -11.42 14.62 5.74
CA ALA A 151 -11.23 13.44 4.93
C ALA A 151 -11.64 12.17 5.71
N LEU A 152 -11.78 11.06 4.99
CA LEU A 152 -12.18 9.76 5.52
C LEU A 152 -10.94 8.87 5.70
N VAL A 153 -10.71 8.36 6.91
CA VAL A 153 -9.75 7.27 7.16
C VAL A 153 -10.52 6.03 7.63
N GLY A 154 -10.45 4.94 6.86
CA GLY A 154 -11.31 3.77 7.10
C GLY A 154 -12.79 4.17 7.03
N GLU A 155 -13.50 4.01 8.15
CA GLU A 155 -14.92 4.42 8.30
C GLU A 155 -15.08 5.68 9.15
N THR A 156 -13.98 6.34 9.56
CA THR A 156 -14.04 7.54 10.41
C THR A 156 -13.74 8.81 9.61
N VAL A 157 -14.67 9.75 9.65
CA VAL A 157 -14.53 11.08 9.04
C VAL A 157 -13.87 12.02 10.03
N TYR A 158 -12.80 12.68 9.62
CA TYR A 158 -12.11 13.69 10.41
C TYR A 158 -12.31 15.09 9.84
N VAL A 159 -12.54 16.07 10.72
CA VAL A 159 -12.72 17.49 10.38
C VAL A 159 -11.71 18.30 11.17
N ALA A 160 -10.93 19.15 10.49
CA ALA A 160 -9.88 19.96 11.07
C ALA A 160 -10.01 21.45 10.69
N GLY A 161 -9.75 22.33 11.67
CA GLY A 161 -9.68 23.77 11.52
C GLY A 161 -10.98 24.43 11.05
N GLY A 162 -10.85 25.58 10.38
CA GLY A 162 -11.96 26.38 9.86
C GLY A 162 -12.17 27.68 10.64
N ASN A 163 -13.32 28.31 10.40
CA ASN A 163 -13.73 29.55 11.05
C ASN A 163 -15.16 29.43 11.59
N SER A 164 -15.32 29.68 12.90
CA SER A 164 -16.60 29.55 13.62
C SER A 164 -17.13 30.87 14.20
N GLY A 165 -16.72 32.03 13.68
CA GLY A 165 -17.08 33.33 14.28
C GLY A 165 -15.89 34.24 14.41
N ASP A 166 -14.96 33.79 15.23
CA ASP A 166 -13.94 34.61 15.88
C ASP A 166 -12.58 34.51 15.18
N GLY A 167 -12.55 33.96 13.96
CA GLY A 167 -11.33 33.72 13.20
C GLY A 167 -11.02 32.24 13.04
N ALA A 168 -9.74 31.93 12.82
CA ALA A 168 -9.27 30.57 12.62
C ALA A 168 -9.41 29.73 13.91
N THR A 169 -9.72 28.45 13.77
CA THR A 169 -9.97 27.55 14.91
C THR A 169 -8.97 26.39 14.96
N LYS A 170 -8.93 25.71 16.11
CA LYS A 170 -8.28 24.40 16.29
C LYS A 170 -9.31 23.27 16.39
N ASN A 171 -10.45 23.42 15.72
CA ASN A 171 -11.47 22.38 15.75
C ASN A 171 -10.86 21.08 15.20
N PHE A 172 -11.02 19.99 15.94
CA PHE A 172 -10.67 18.66 15.46
C PHE A 172 -11.72 17.66 15.94
N TRP A 173 -12.50 17.14 15.01
CA TRP A 173 -13.66 16.29 15.29
C TRP A 173 -13.61 15.01 14.46
N ALA A 174 -14.13 13.93 15.02
CA ALA A 174 -14.26 12.63 14.35
C ALA A 174 -15.71 12.15 14.39
N LEU A 175 -16.17 11.53 13.31
CA LEU A 175 -17.45 10.82 13.21
C LEU A 175 -17.20 9.43 12.64
N ASP A 176 -17.55 8.40 13.41
CA ASP A 176 -17.43 7.00 13.01
C ASP A 176 -18.71 6.56 12.28
N LEU A 177 -18.59 6.31 10.97
CA LEU A 177 -19.70 5.91 10.11
C LEU A 177 -20.17 4.48 10.39
N ALA A 178 -19.32 3.62 10.95
CA ALA A 178 -19.69 2.25 11.31
C ALA A 178 -20.79 2.21 12.40
N LYS A 179 -20.89 3.28 13.19
CA LYS A 179 -21.87 3.42 14.28
C LYS A 179 -23.22 3.94 13.83
N ARG A 180 -23.42 4.19 12.53
CA ARG A 180 -24.65 4.75 12.01
C ARG A 180 -25.87 3.91 12.42
N GLY A 181 -26.91 4.58 12.91
CA GLY A 181 -28.12 3.94 13.43
C GLY A 181 -28.05 3.49 14.89
N THR A 182 -26.92 3.74 15.57
CA THR A 182 -26.76 3.51 17.02
C THR A 182 -26.78 4.85 17.78
N ASP A 183 -27.01 4.80 19.10
CA ASP A 183 -26.97 5.98 19.99
C ASP A 183 -25.58 6.64 20.06
N ASP A 184 -24.53 5.92 19.66
CA ASP A 184 -23.15 6.42 19.64
C ASP A 184 -22.75 7.07 18.31
N PHE A 185 -23.68 7.23 17.36
CA PHE A 185 -23.44 7.95 16.11
C PHE A 185 -23.40 9.47 16.32
N LYS A 186 -22.30 9.97 16.89
CA LYS A 186 -22.10 11.38 17.24
C LYS A 186 -20.67 11.83 16.98
N TRP A 187 -20.51 13.14 16.78
CA TRP A 187 -19.19 13.76 16.66
C TRP A 187 -18.44 13.72 18.00
N VAL A 188 -17.18 13.32 17.96
CA VAL A 188 -16.26 13.30 19.10
C VAL A 188 -15.18 14.35 18.87
N ALA A 189 -14.94 15.19 19.88
CA ALA A 189 -13.82 16.14 19.86
C ALA A 189 -12.52 15.45 20.25
N LEU A 190 -11.49 15.69 19.47
CA LEU A 190 -10.16 15.10 19.64
C LEU A 190 -9.11 16.19 19.91
N PRO A 191 -7.98 15.85 20.55
CA PRO A 191 -6.86 16.78 20.71
C PRO A 191 -6.34 17.28 19.34
N PRO A 192 -6.28 18.61 19.12
CA PRO A 192 -5.82 19.16 17.84
C PRO A 192 -4.29 19.10 17.73
N TRP A 193 -3.78 19.41 16.53
CA TRP A 193 -2.34 19.48 16.26
C TRP A 193 -1.63 20.53 17.14
N ASP A 194 -0.34 20.29 17.37
CA ASP A 194 0.55 21.25 18.01
C ASP A 194 1.00 22.30 16.98
N GLY A 195 0.53 23.53 17.13
CA GLY A 195 0.68 24.58 16.13
C GLY A 195 -0.44 25.63 16.17
N PRO A 196 -0.46 26.59 15.24
CA PRO A 196 -1.48 27.64 15.20
C PRO A 196 -2.88 27.13 14.81
N ALA A 197 -3.92 27.86 15.22
CA ALA A 197 -5.26 27.73 14.64
C ALA A 197 -5.21 28.04 13.14
N ARG A 198 -6.07 27.42 12.31
CA ARG A 198 -6.02 27.62 10.85
C ARG A 198 -7.38 27.52 10.17
N THR A 199 -7.59 28.35 9.15
CA THR A 199 -8.71 28.26 8.20
C THR A 199 -8.17 28.19 6.77
N HIS A 200 -8.97 27.68 5.82
CA HIS A 200 -8.58 27.48 4.42
C HIS A 200 -7.35 26.56 4.28
N LEU A 201 -7.17 25.65 5.24
CA LEU A 201 -6.21 24.56 5.19
C LEU A 201 -6.64 23.52 4.14
N LEU A 202 -5.70 22.64 3.79
CA LEU A 202 -5.96 21.47 2.97
C LEU A 202 -5.93 20.23 3.86
N ALA A 203 -6.71 19.21 3.53
CA ALA A 203 -6.63 17.91 4.18
C ALA A 203 -6.75 16.78 3.15
N SER A 204 -6.00 15.70 3.36
CA SER A 204 -6.09 14.47 2.58
C SER A 204 -5.65 13.29 3.44
N VAL A 205 -5.95 12.08 2.97
CA VAL A 205 -5.51 10.83 3.58
C VAL A 205 -4.52 10.15 2.65
N GLN A 206 -3.46 9.60 3.24
CA GLN A 206 -2.49 8.78 2.51
C GLN A 206 -1.80 7.81 3.47
N HIS A 207 -1.31 6.69 2.94
CA HIS A 207 -0.53 5.72 3.69
C HIS A 207 0.87 6.27 3.97
N ASP A 208 1.35 6.15 5.20
CA ASP A 208 2.66 6.65 5.62
C ASP A 208 3.79 5.59 5.54
N GLY A 209 3.44 4.40 5.07
CA GLY A 209 4.32 3.22 5.05
C GLY A 209 3.94 2.16 6.08
N ALA A 210 3.19 2.52 7.13
CA ALA A 210 2.67 1.60 8.14
C ALA A 210 1.13 1.64 8.25
N THR A 211 0.52 2.82 8.08
CA THR A 211 -0.93 2.98 8.19
C THR A 211 -1.41 4.21 7.41
N ASP A 212 -2.70 4.21 7.09
CA ASP A 212 -3.36 5.42 6.57
C ASP A 212 -3.40 6.51 7.65
N CYS A 213 -2.95 7.70 7.29
CA CYS A 213 -2.90 8.87 8.15
C CYS A 213 -3.64 10.05 7.53
N LEU A 214 -4.16 10.93 8.37
CA LEU A 214 -4.70 12.22 7.96
C LEU A 214 -3.57 13.25 7.90
N TYR A 215 -3.49 13.98 6.80
CA TYR A 215 -2.53 15.08 6.62
C TYR A 215 -3.29 16.39 6.51
N ILE A 216 -2.76 17.42 7.18
CA ILE A 216 -3.22 18.80 7.01
C ILE A 216 -2.07 19.70 6.59
N PHE A 217 -2.36 20.61 5.67
CA PHE A 217 -1.35 21.50 5.08
C PHE A 217 -1.81 22.95 5.14
N SER A 218 -0.87 23.84 5.50
CA SER A 218 -1.00 25.28 5.32
C SER A 218 -2.23 25.87 6.00
N GLY A 219 -2.76 26.96 5.45
CA GLY A 219 -3.86 27.75 5.97
C GLY A 219 -3.43 29.17 6.35
N ARG A 220 -4.36 29.89 6.98
CA ARG A 220 -4.11 31.24 7.51
C ARG A 220 -4.79 31.45 8.85
N MET A 221 -4.29 32.43 9.60
CA MET A 221 -4.89 32.93 10.82
C MET A 221 -4.59 34.41 11.02
N LYS A 222 -5.23 35.03 12.02
CA LYS A 222 -4.81 36.31 12.58
C LYS A 222 -4.04 36.08 13.86
N ASP A 223 -2.91 36.75 14.06
CA ASP A 223 -2.18 36.73 15.33
C ASP A 223 -2.91 37.53 16.43
N GLY A 224 -2.30 37.59 17.63
CA GLY A 224 -2.88 38.29 18.78
C GLY A 224 -3.09 39.80 18.56
N ASP A 225 -2.35 40.39 17.62
CA ASP A 225 -2.45 41.79 17.22
C ASP A 225 -3.43 42.00 16.05
N GLY A 226 -4.04 40.92 15.56
CA GLY A 226 -5.01 40.94 14.46
C GLY A 226 -4.39 40.90 13.06
N HIS A 227 -3.07 40.79 12.92
CA HIS A 227 -2.39 40.72 11.63
C HIS A 227 -2.48 39.33 11.02
N TRP A 228 -2.61 39.28 9.69
CA TRP A 228 -2.71 38.03 8.96
C TRP A 228 -1.37 37.29 8.89
N ARG A 229 -1.36 36.05 9.39
CA ARG A 229 -0.24 35.11 9.26
C ARG A 229 -0.57 34.00 8.27
N MET A 230 0.30 33.82 7.29
CA MET A 230 0.24 32.73 6.32
C MET A 230 1.04 31.54 6.84
N LEU A 231 0.45 30.35 6.77
CA LEU A 231 1.04 29.15 7.34
C LEU A 231 1.63 28.28 6.22
N GLY A 232 2.91 27.97 6.31
CA GLY A 232 3.60 27.03 5.42
C GLY A 232 3.91 25.69 6.09
N ASP A 233 3.38 25.45 7.30
CA ASP A 233 3.60 24.23 8.06
C ASP A 233 2.63 23.11 7.64
N ALA A 234 3.00 21.89 8.00
CA ALA A 234 2.23 20.69 7.72
C ALA A 234 2.23 19.74 8.92
N HIS A 235 1.16 18.95 9.06
CA HIS A 235 0.97 18.03 10.19
C HIS A 235 0.34 16.72 9.72
N LYS A 236 0.71 15.63 10.38
CA LYS A 236 0.17 14.28 10.20
C LYS A 236 -0.49 13.80 11.48
N PHE A 237 -1.70 13.27 11.39
CA PHE A 237 -2.39 12.57 12.46
C PHE A 237 -2.44 11.07 12.16
N ASN A 238 -2.01 10.26 13.12
CA ASN A 238 -2.11 8.81 13.05
C ASN A 238 -3.34 8.34 13.86
N PRO A 239 -4.41 7.83 13.22
CA PRO A 239 -5.59 7.35 13.92
C PRO A 239 -5.35 6.17 14.87
N LYS A 240 -4.31 5.37 14.64
CA LYS A 240 -4.00 4.20 15.49
C LYS A 240 -3.38 4.59 16.83
N SER A 241 -2.50 5.60 16.85
CA SER A 241 -1.91 6.11 18.09
C SER A 241 -2.71 7.27 18.70
N GLY A 242 -3.52 7.96 17.90
CA GLY A 242 -4.24 9.16 18.32
C GLY A 242 -3.36 10.41 18.41
N GLU A 243 -2.16 10.38 17.80
CA GLU A 243 -1.16 11.43 17.93
C GLU A 243 -0.96 12.25 16.67
N TRP A 244 -0.69 13.55 16.87
CA TRP A 244 -0.24 14.47 15.83
C TRP A 244 1.29 14.56 15.82
N LYS A 245 1.86 14.60 14.61
CA LYS A 245 3.28 14.87 14.37
C LYS A 245 3.41 16.01 13.37
N LYS A 246 4.19 17.04 13.72
CA LYS A 246 4.62 18.04 12.73
C LYS A 246 5.56 17.37 11.71
N ILE A 247 5.28 17.57 10.43
CA ILE A 247 6.11 17.08 9.31
C ILE A 247 6.84 18.26 8.66
N HIS A 248 7.68 18.02 7.65
CA HIS A 248 8.45 19.11 7.04
C HIS A 248 7.51 20.17 6.45
N ASP A 249 7.86 21.43 6.73
CA ASP A 249 7.17 22.59 6.17
C ASP A 249 7.19 22.52 4.63
N ILE A 250 6.20 23.13 3.99
CA ILE A 250 5.97 23.07 2.54
C ILE A 250 7.08 23.85 1.83
N LEU A 251 8.18 23.17 1.55
CA LEU A 251 9.41 23.75 1.02
C LEU A 251 9.96 22.84 -0.09
N PRO A 252 9.40 22.90 -1.31
CA PRO A 252 9.97 22.16 -2.43
C PRO A 252 11.39 22.66 -2.73
N SER A 253 12.28 21.76 -3.16
CA SER A 253 13.66 22.09 -3.50
C SER A 253 13.76 23.31 -4.41
N GLY A 254 14.53 24.32 -3.99
CA GLY A 254 14.71 25.59 -4.70
C GLY A 254 13.95 26.77 -4.09
N ASP A 255 12.95 26.55 -3.24
CA ASP A 255 12.31 27.62 -2.47
C ASP A 255 13.21 28.06 -1.30
N GLY A 256 13.31 29.37 -1.06
CA GLY A 256 14.10 29.93 0.06
C GLY A 256 13.35 30.07 1.38
N GLN A 257 12.03 29.86 1.39
CA GLN A 257 11.14 29.99 2.55
C GLN A 257 9.91 29.09 2.38
N PRO A 258 9.33 28.54 3.47
CA PRO A 258 8.12 27.75 3.40
C PRO A 258 6.96 28.47 2.70
N ARG A 259 6.22 27.71 1.89
CA ARG A 259 5.16 28.23 1.03
C ARG A 259 3.79 28.02 1.66
N CYS A 260 2.99 29.08 1.72
CA CYS A 260 1.56 28.96 1.98
C CYS A 260 0.83 28.54 0.69
N VAL A 261 0.00 27.50 0.78
CA VAL A 261 -0.81 26.96 -0.33
C VAL A 261 -2.30 26.97 0.02
N MET A 262 -2.71 27.84 0.96
CA MET A 262 -4.09 27.90 1.46
C MET A 262 -5.14 27.97 0.34
N ALA A 263 -6.31 27.42 0.64
CA ALA A 263 -7.45 27.27 -0.27
C ALA A 263 -7.17 26.43 -1.52
N GLY A 264 -5.95 25.91 -1.71
CA GLY A 264 -5.66 24.93 -2.75
C GLY A 264 -6.41 23.61 -2.52
N THR A 265 -6.06 22.60 -3.31
CA THR A 265 -6.68 21.29 -3.18
C THR A 265 -5.62 20.20 -3.26
N VAL A 266 -5.89 19.06 -2.63
CA VAL A 266 -4.93 17.98 -2.47
C VAL A 266 -5.60 16.66 -2.82
N ALA A 267 -4.88 15.78 -3.52
CA ALA A 267 -5.34 14.45 -3.86
C ALA A 267 -4.26 13.40 -3.55
N PRO A 268 -4.63 12.23 -3.01
CA PRO A 268 -3.72 11.10 -2.91
C PRO A 268 -3.37 10.55 -4.29
N ILE A 269 -2.12 10.14 -4.45
CA ILE A 269 -1.66 9.45 -5.65
C ILE A 269 -0.68 8.34 -5.28
N GLY A 270 -0.74 7.24 -6.01
CA GLY A 270 0.12 6.09 -5.77
C GLY A 270 -0.01 5.53 -4.36
N ALA A 271 1.07 4.92 -3.88
CA ALA A 271 1.12 4.20 -2.61
C ALA A 271 1.34 5.10 -1.38
N ASN A 272 2.00 6.26 -1.54
CA ASN A 272 2.51 7.04 -0.42
C ASN A 272 2.78 8.52 -0.78
N GLN A 273 2.03 9.09 -1.72
CA GLN A 273 2.26 10.45 -2.18
C GLN A 273 0.99 11.30 -2.26
N LEU A 274 1.15 12.61 -2.13
CA LEU A 274 0.07 13.59 -2.16
C LEU A 274 0.41 14.69 -3.18
N LEU A 275 -0.50 14.93 -4.12
CA LEU A 275 -0.40 16.05 -5.05
C LEU A 275 -1.17 17.24 -4.53
N VAL A 276 -0.50 18.37 -4.39
CA VAL A 276 -1.10 19.65 -4.02
C VAL A 276 -1.19 20.53 -5.25
N PHE A 277 -2.42 20.94 -5.57
CA PHE A 277 -2.74 21.76 -6.73
C PHE A 277 -3.10 23.18 -6.29
N GLY A 278 -2.52 24.16 -6.98
CA GLY A 278 -2.86 25.56 -6.80
C GLY A 278 -2.43 26.13 -5.46
N GLY A 279 -3.33 26.89 -4.84
CA GLY A 279 -3.10 27.57 -3.56
C GLY A 279 -2.65 29.02 -3.69
N ALA A 280 -2.89 29.79 -2.63
CA ALA A 280 -2.51 31.18 -2.52
C ALA A 280 -1.38 31.39 -1.48
N ASN A 281 -0.30 32.06 -1.88
CA ASN A 281 0.83 32.37 -0.99
C ASN A 281 0.55 33.51 0.01
N GLY A 282 -0.58 34.20 -0.14
CA GLY A 282 -1.02 35.28 0.75
C GLY A 282 -0.30 36.62 0.63
N LYS A 283 0.80 36.75 -0.15
CA LYS A 283 1.55 38.02 -0.28
C LYS A 283 0.65 39.16 -0.77
N ARG A 284 -0.03 38.95 -1.90
CA ARG A 284 -0.98 39.95 -2.45
C ARG A 284 -2.15 40.21 -1.52
N PHE A 285 -2.64 39.17 -0.83
CA PHE A 285 -3.73 39.31 0.13
C PHE A 285 -3.34 40.27 1.27
N ILE A 286 -2.14 40.10 1.85
CA ILE A 286 -1.59 40.99 2.89
C ILE A 286 -1.42 42.42 2.36
N THR A 287 -0.88 42.58 1.15
CA THR A 287 -0.74 43.91 0.52
C THR A 287 -2.10 44.60 0.36
N LEU A 288 -3.12 43.88 -0.12
CA LEU A 288 -4.45 44.43 -0.33
C LEU A 288 -5.14 44.80 0.99
N THR A 289 -4.96 44.01 2.05
CA THR A 289 -5.50 44.35 3.38
C THR A 289 -4.79 45.55 3.99
N GLY A 290 -3.46 45.64 3.87
CA GLY A 290 -2.71 46.80 4.36
C GLY A 290 -3.06 48.09 3.60
N LEU A 291 -3.29 48.01 2.29
CA LEU A 291 -3.79 49.15 1.51
C LEU A 291 -5.19 49.58 1.98
N ALA A 292 -6.08 48.63 2.29
CA ALA A 292 -7.41 48.96 2.79
C ALA A 292 -7.36 49.70 4.14
N GLU A 293 -6.48 49.30 5.05
CA GLU A 293 -6.25 49.99 6.33
C GLU A 293 -5.69 51.40 6.13
N GLN A 294 -4.72 51.56 5.21
CA GLN A 294 -4.17 52.88 4.87
C GLN A 294 -5.21 53.80 4.22
N ILE A 295 -6.08 53.27 3.36
CA ILE A 295 -7.20 54.01 2.77
C ILE A 295 -8.13 54.50 3.87
N ALA A 296 -8.55 53.61 4.78
CA ALA A 296 -9.43 53.97 5.89
C ALA A 296 -8.81 55.03 6.80
N ALA A 297 -7.50 54.92 7.10
CA ALA A 297 -6.77 55.93 7.88
C ALA A 297 -6.67 57.28 7.16
N ALA A 298 -6.41 57.28 5.85
CA ALA A 298 -6.35 58.51 5.04
C ALA A 298 -7.73 59.19 4.94
N GLU A 299 -8.80 58.42 4.78
CA GLU A 299 -10.18 58.91 4.80
C GLU A 299 -10.57 59.50 6.15
N ALA A 300 -10.23 58.80 7.25
CA ALA A 300 -10.45 59.30 8.60
C ALA A 300 -9.66 60.59 8.90
N ALA A 301 -8.48 60.75 8.30
CA ALA A 301 -7.67 61.97 8.38
C ALA A 301 -8.11 63.08 7.39
N GLY A 302 -9.15 62.86 6.58
CA GLY A 302 -9.64 63.81 5.57
C GLY A 302 -8.71 64.01 4.36
N ASN A 303 -7.68 63.16 4.20
CA ASN A 303 -6.72 63.26 3.09
C ASN A 303 -7.24 62.51 1.85
N THR A 304 -8.16 63.16 1.14
CA THR A 304 -8.85 62.60 -0.03
C THR A 304 -7.92 62.27 -1.20
N ALA A 305 -6.84 63.04 -1.39
CA ALA A 305 -5.85 62.80 -2.45
C ALA A 305 -5.02 61.54 -2.19
N ALA A 306 -4.57 61.33 -0.94
CA ALA A 306 -3.88 60.10 -0.56
C ALA A 306 -4.80 58.88 -0.65
N ALA A 307 -6.04 58.98 -0.18
CA ALA A 307 -7.02 57.91 -0.28
C ALA A 307 -7.31 57.52 -1.74
N ALA A 308 -7.46 58.50 -2.65
CA ALA A 308 -7.66 58.24 -4.08
C ALA A 308 -6.46 57.53 -4.72
N THR A 309 -5.23 57.92 -4.35
CA THR A 309 -4.00 57.30 -4.85
C THR A 309 -3.88 55.84 -4.40
N LEU A 310 -4.14 55.57 -3.12
CA LEU A 310 -4.11 54.22 -2.56
C LEU A 310 -5.20 53.32 -3.15
N LYS A 311 -6.41 53.86 -3.41
CA LYS A 311 -7.49 53.15 -4.11
C LYS A 311 -7.10 52.78 -5.54
N ALA A 312 -6.46 53.69 -6.28
CA ALA A 312 -5.98 53.40 -7.62
C ALA A 312 -4.94 52.28 -7.64
N GLU A 313 -4.00 52.27 -6.68
CA GLU A 313 -3.01 51.20 -6.56
C GLU A 313 -3.64 49.86 -6.14
N GLN A 314 -4.59 49.87 -5.20
CA GLN A 314 -5.36 48.68 -4.82
C GLN A 314 -6.07 48.08 -6.03
N GLN A 315 -6.75 48.91 -6.82
CA GLN A 315 -7.45 48.48 -8.03
C GLN A 315 -6.48 47.93 -9.08
N LYS A 316 -5.33 48.57 -9.29
CA LYS A 316 -4.28 48.09 -10.20
C LYS A 316 -3.76 46.70 -9.81
N ILE A 317 -3.48 46.45 -8.53
CA ILE A 317 -3.02 45.15 -8.04
C ILE A 317 -4.09 44.07 -8.24
N GLN A 318 -5.35 44.43 -8.00
CA GLN A 318 -6.48 43.54 -8.25
C GLN A 318 -6.63 43.24 -9.74
N ASP A 319 -6.51 44.24 -10.61
CA ASP A 319 -6.75 44.09 -12.05
C ASP A 319 -5.62 43.36 -12.80
N THR A 320 -4.39 43.44 -12.30
CA THR A 320 -3.21 42.74 -12.86
C THR A 320 -3.00 41.34 -12.29
N HIS A 321 -4.03 40.73 -11.68
CA HIS A 321 -3.93 39.39 -11.10
C HIS A 321 -4.02 38.27 -12.15
N ILE A 322 -2.90 37.58 -12.39
CA ILE A 322 -2.72 36.54 -13.40
C ILE A 322 -3.32 35.17 -13.02
N GLY A 323 -3.70 34.99 -11.76
CA GLY A 323 -4.30 33.77 -11.21
C GLY A 323 -3.52 33.17 -10.04
N PHE A 324 -4.04 32.10 -9.45
CA PHE A 324 -3.33 31.36 -8.37
C PHE A 324 -2.16 30.53 -8.90
N SER A 325 -1.37 29.96 -7.97
CA SER A 325 -0.20 29.15 -8.30
C SER A 325 -0.53 28.10 -9.35
N ARG A 326 0.39 27.89 -10.28
CA ARG A 326 0.29 26.85 -11.31
C ARG A 326 1.11 25.62 -10.97
N ASP A 327 2.04 25.76 -10.04
CA ASP A 327 2.86 24.68 -9.55
C ASP A 327 1.96 23.57 -8.99
N VAL A 328 2.29 22.34 -9.34
CA VAL A 328 1.79 21.14 -8.69
C VAL A 328 2.93 20.60 -7.83
N LEU A 329 2.70 20.58 -6.52
CA LEU A 329 3.67 20.05 -5.57
C LEU A 329 3.36 18.59 -5.27
N LEU A 330 4.40 17.81 -5.05
CA LEU A 330 4.31 16.42 -4.61
C LEU A 330 4.93 16.31 -3.22
N TYR A 331 4.22 15.68 -2.31
CA TYR A 331 4.71 15.35 -0.98
C TYR A 331 4.77 13.83 -0.83
N ASN A 332 5.93 13.32 -0.42
CA ASN A 332 6.12 11.91 -0.11
C ASN A 332 5.95 11.68 1.40
N THR A 333 5.02 10.81 1.78
CA THR A 333 4.66 10.57 3.17
C THR A 333 5.66 9.72 3.95
N VAL A 334 6.53 8.98 3.25
CA VAL A 334 7.58 8.13 3.84
C VAL A 334 8.85 8.95 4.05
N THR A 335 9.35 9.61 2.99
CA THR A 335 10.60 10.40 3.08
C THR A 335 10.42 11.77 3.69
N ASP A 336 9.17 12.24 3.84
CA ASP A 336 8.84 13.57 4.38
C ASP A 336 9.56 14.68 3.59
N ARG A 337 9.39 14.62 2.25
CA ARG A 337 10.01 15.54 1.29
C ARG A 337 9.00 16.12 0.32
N TRP A 338 9.20 17.38 0.00
CA TRP A 338 8.44 18.15 -0.99
C TRP A 338 9.23 18.30 -2.28
N THR A 339 8.56 18.15 -3.42
CA THR A 339 9.12 18.45 -4.73
C THR A 339 8.13 19.23 -5.58
N ARG A 340 8.65 19.99 -6.54
CA ARG A 340 7.84 20.49 -7.65
C ARG A 340 7.74 19.37 -8.68
N PHE A 341 6.51 18.95 -9.00
CA PHE A 341 6.28 17.75 -9.79
C PHE A 341 5.80 18.03 -11.21
N ALA A 342 4.91 19.01 -11.37
CA ALA A 342 4.36 19.39 -12.67
C ALA A 342 3.86 20.83 -12.60
N ASP A 343 3.38 21.33 -13.74
CA ASP A 343 2.69 22.61 -13.82
C ASP A 343 1.31 22.45 -14.46
N PHE A 344 0.33 23.16 -13.90
CA PHE A 344 -0.98 23.36 -14.50
C PHE A 344 -0.81 23.98 -15.90
N THR A 345 -1.49 23.46 -16.94
CA THR A 345 -1.16 23.71 -18.37
C THR A 345 -1.36 25.15 -18.85
N GLN A 346 -0.45 25.65 -19.72
CA GLN A 346 -0.42 27.05 -20.24
C GLN A 346 -1.45 27.38 -21.33
N GLY A 347 -2.12 26.40 -21.93
CA GLY A 347 -3.17 26.60 -22.94
C GLY A 347 -4.61 26.43 -22.45
N SER A 348 -4.84 26.48 -21.14
CA SER A 348 -6.09 26.09 -20.49
C SER A 348 -7.26 27.05 -20.74
N ARG A 349 -8.46 26.48 -20.91
CA ARG A 349 -9.75 27.18 -20.91
C ARG A 349 -9.73 28.28 -19.84
N SER A 350 -9.78 29.53 -20.25
CA SER A 350 -9.58 30.64 -19.33
C SER A 350 -10.86 30.96 -18.58
N ALA A 351 -10.74 31.45 -17.34
CA ALA A 351 -11.88 32.06 -16.68
C ALA A 351 -11.90 33.56 -17.02
N THR A 352 -13.01 34.01 -17.59
CA THR A 352 -13.23 35.42 -17.90
C THR A 352 -14.21 35.99 -16.88
N ALA A 353 -13.88 37.15 -16.32
CA ALA A 353 -14.83 37.86 -15.46
C ALA A 353 -16.09 38.25 -16.27
N PRO A 354 -17.31 38.11 -15.71
CA PRO A 354 -18.51 38.59 -16.39
C PRO A 354 -18.36 40.05 -16.83
N GLY A 355 -18.57 40.31 -18.13
CA GLY A 355 -18.48 41.65 -18.72
C GLY A 355 -17.07 42.17 -19.09
N ALA A 356 -16.00 41.38 -18.93
CA ALA A 356 -14.64 41.77 -19.31
C ALA A 356 -14.20 41.14 -20.65
N THR A 357 -13.79 41.94 -21.64
CA THR A 357 -13.30 41.45 -22.95
C THR A 357 -11.83 41.02 -22.97
N GLU A 358 -11.01 41.43 -21.99
CA GLU A 358 -9.54 41.25 -22.04
C GLU A 358 -8.93 40.49 -20.85
N ARG A 359 -9.71 40.14 -19.82
CA ARG A 359 -9.16 39.60 -18.56
C ARG A 359 -9.25 38.07 -18.49
N LEU A 360 -8.11 37.41 -18.73
CA LEU A 360 -7.97 35.96 -18.70
C LEU A 360 -7.20 35.52 -17.44
N ALA A 361 -7.87 34.81 -16.52
CA ALA A 361 -7.20 34.13 -15.42
C ALA A 361 -6.74 32.73 -15.87
N THR A 362 -5.44 32.45 -15.71
CA THR A 362 -4.79 31.20 -16.18
C THR A 362 -4.15 30.38 -15.04
N GLY A 363 -4.43 30.75 -13.79
CA GLY A 363 -3.98 30.03 -12.60
C GLY A 363 -4.75 28.73 -12.34
N SER A 364 -4.19 27.87 -11.50
CA SER A 364 -4.88 26.66 -11.04
C SER A 364 -6.12 27.01 -10.20
N HIS A 365 -6.96 26.02 -9.95
CA HIS A 365 -8.21 26.19 -9.22
C HIS A 365 -7.97 26.11 -7.72
N VAL A 366 -8.56 27.04 -6.97
CA VAL A 366 -8.64 27.02 -5.49
C VAL A 366 -10.10 26.98 -5.06
N THR A 367 -10.35 26.75 -3.77
CA THR A 367 -11.69 26.67 -3.16
C THR A 367 -12.57 25.60 -3.82
N THR A 368 -11.98 24.43 -4.07
CA THR A 368 -12.69 23.24 -4.57
C THR A 368 -12.00 21.99 -4.04
N THR A 369 -12.70 20.86 -4.05
CA THR A 369 -12.18 19.57 -3.60
C THR A 369 -11.78 18.74 -4.80
N ALA A 370 -10.50 18.35 -4.88
CA ALA A 370 -10.04 17.35 -5.82
C ALA A 370 -10.57 15.99 -5.39
N VAL A 371 -11.12 15.24 -6.33
CA VAL A 371 -11.76 13.96 -6.06
C VAL A 371 -11.24 12.90 -7.01
N GLN A 372 -11.13 11.67 -6.51
CA GLN A 372 -10.70 10.55 -7.32
C GLN A 372 -11.89 9.95 -8.07
N TRP A 373 -11.76 9.77 -9.39
CA TRP A 373 -12.76 9.11 -10.23
C TRP A 373 -12.10 8.00 -11.06
N GLY A 374 -12.15 6.77 -10.54
CA GLY A 374 -11.30 5.68 -11.06
C GLY A 374 -9.82 6.00 -10.82
N ASN A 375 -9.00 5.92 -11.87
CA ASN A 375 -7.56 6.19 -11.78
C ASN A 375 -7.18 7.65 -12.03
N SER A 376 -8.18 8.53 -12.20
CA SER A 376 -7.98 9.94 -12.52
C SER A 376 -8.33 10.83 -11.35
N ILE A 377 -7.63 11.97 -11.25
CA ILE A 377 -7.97 13.04 -10.32
C ILE A 377 -8.85 14.04 -11.06
N ILE A 378 -9.96 14.44 -10.45
CA ILE A 378 -10.85 15.46 -10.98
C ILE A 378 -10.74 16.74 -10.14
N ILE A 379 -10.53 17.88 -10.81
CA ILE A 379 -10.62 19.21 -10.21
C ILE A 379 -11.79 19.95 -10.86
N PRO A 380 -12.96 20.00 -10.20
CA PRO A 380 -14.13 20.67 -10.75
C PRO A 380 -14.22 22.12 -10.28
N THR A 381 -14.51 23.03 -11.22
CA THR A 381 -14.83 24.44 -10.98
C THR A 381 -13.89 25.10 -9.95
N GLY A 382 -14.34 26.07 -9.16
CA GLY A 382 -13.55 26.77 -8.15
C GLY A 382 -13.24 28.21 -8.54
N GLU A 383 -12.13 28.72 -8.02
CA GLU A 383 -11.63 30.07 -8.23
C GLU A 383 -10.28 30.04 -8.91
N SER A 384 -10.12 30.73 -10.04
CA SER A 384 -8.86 30.77 -10.81
C SER A 384 -8.01 32.01 -10.48
N SER A 385 -8.66 33.05 -9.96
CA SER A 385 -8.08 34.32 -9.50
C SER A 385 -9.05 34.93 -8.49
N PRO A 386 -8.59 35.73 -7.50
CA PRO A 386 -9.49 36.35 -6.51
C PRO A 386 -10.74 36.95 -7.17
N GLY A 387 -11.93 36.57 -6.73
CA GLY A 387 -13.23 37.00 -7.27
C GLY A 387 -13.63 36.47 -8.65
N ILE A 388 -12.79 35.66 -9.31
CA ILE A 388 -13.04 35.10 -10.64
C ILE A 388 -13.23 33.58 -10.51
N ARG A 389 -14.48 33.14 -10.76
CA ARG A 389 -14.85 31.72 -10.74
C ARG A 389 -14.61 31.09 -12.11
N THR A 390 -14.42 29.78 -12.13
CA THR A 390 -14.20 29.02 -13.37
C THR A 390 -15.23 27.93 -13.51
N LYS A 391 -15.84 27.79 -14.69
CA LYS A 391 -16.76 26.69 -15.01
C LYS A 391 -16.05 25.39 -15.38
N ASN A 392 -14.74 25.43 -15.57
CA ASN A 392 -13.98 24.30 -16.10
C ASN A 392 -13.96 23.12 -15.12
N ILE A 393 -14.00 21.91 -15.68
CA ILE A 393 -13.77 20.67 -14.95
C ILE A 393 -12.59 19.96 -15.60
N TRP A 394 -11.57 19.64 -14.81
CA TRP A 394 -10.35 18.97 -15.30
C TRP A 394 -10.30 17.54 -14.82
N LYS A 395 -10.05 16.63 -15.75
CA LYS A 395 -9.59 15.26 -15.48
C LYS A 395 -8.08 15.20 -15.66
N ILE A 396 -7.39 14.62 -14.69
CA ILE A 396 -5.95 14.57 -14.61
C ILE A 396 -5.52 13.11 -14.51
N ASP A 397 -4.69 12.68 -15.45
CA ASP A 397 -4.10 11.35 -15.48
C ASP A 397 -2.57 11.48 -15.37
N LEU A 398 -1.89 10.50 -14.76
CA LEU A 398 -0.43 10.41 -14.87
C LEU A 398 -0.04 10.18 -16.33
N ALA A 399 0.97 10.92 -16.80
CA ALA A 399 1.53 10.67 -18.13
C ALA A 399 2.13 9.27 -18.16
N LYS A 400 1.81 8.48 -19.21
CA LYS A 400 2.47 7.18 -19.41
C LYS A 400 3.88 7.43 -19.91
N GLN A 401 4.87 7.10 -19.08
CA GLN A 401 6.27 6.99 -19.48
C GLN A 401 6.44 5.74 -20.36
N ASN A 402 7.12 5.87 -21.50
CA ASN A 402 7.49 4.71 -22.32
C ASN A 402 8.79 4.13 -21.75
N GLU A 403 8.67 3.27 -20.75
CA GLU A 403 9.82 2.60 -20.17
C GLU A 403 10.44 1.61 -21.16
N ASN A 404 11.73 1.80 -21.46
CA ASN A 404 12.50 0.86 -22.26
C ASN A 404 13.54 0.16 -21.36
N PHE A 405 13.33 -1.13 -21.14
CA PHE A 405 14.25 -1.96 -20.35
C PHE A 405 15.68 -1.94 -20.91
N GLY A 406 15.89 -1.69 -22.20
CA GLY A 406 17.20 -1.57 -22.81
C GLY A 406 17.85 -2.90 -23.17
N THR A 407 18.58 -2.92 -24.29
CA THR A 407 19.12 -4.14 -24.91
C THR A 407 20.08 -4.92 -24.00
N ALA A 408 20.97 -4.22 -23.27
CA ALA A 408 21.91 -4.88 -22.37
C ALA A 408 21.21 -5.64 -21.24
N ASN A 409 20.14 -5.05 -20.69
CA ASN A 409 19.34 -5.69 -19.64
C ASN A 409 18.62 -6.93 -20.17
N TRP A 410 18.04 -6.85 -21.37
CA TRP A 410 17.44 -8.01 -22.04
C TRP A 410 18.45 -9.13 -22.30
N ILE A 411 19.67 -8.82 -22.75
CA ILE A 411 20.71 -9.83 -22.98
C ILE A 411 21.02 -10.58 -21.68
N VAL A 412 21.20 -9.88 -20.55
CA VAL A 412 21.43 -10.51 -19.24
C VAL A 412 20.25 -11.40 -18.86
N MET A 413 19.02 -10.90 -18.99
CA MET A 413 17.81 -11.63 -18.64
C MET A 413 17.63 -12.91 -19.47
N VAL A 414 17.77 -12.82 -20.80
CA VAL A 414 17.62 -13.96 -21.71
C VAL A 414 18.74 -14.98 -21.50
N SER A 415 19.97 -14.52 -21.24
CA SER A 415 21.10 -15.41 -20.94
C SER A 415 20.85 -16.19 -19.64
N TYR A 416 20.37 -15.51 -18.60
CA TYR A 416 20.00 -16.13 -17.33
C TYR A 416 18.90 -17.18 -17.51
N MET A 417 17.84 -16.88 -18.27
CA MET A 417 16.79 -17.84 -18.61
C MET A 417 17.33 -19.05 -19.40
N GLY A 418 18.20 -18.82 -20.38
CA GLY A 418 18.84 -19.88 -21.16
C GLY A 418 19.63 -20.86 -20.28
N VAL A 419 20.34 -20.35 -19.27
CA VAL A 419 21.08 -21.18 -18.30
C VAL A 419 20.13 -22.06 -17.49
N LEU A 420 19.03 -21.52 -16.96
CA LEU A 420 18.06 -22.32 -16.18
C LEU A 420 17.43 -23.44 -17.00
N ILE A 421 16.96 -23.13 -18.21
CA ILE A 421 16.38 -24.12 -19.12
C ILE A 421 17.43 -25.19 -19.47
N GLY A 422 18.67 -24.79 -19.73
CA GLY A 422 19.79 -25.70 -20.00
C GLY A 422 20.03 -26.70 -18.86
N ILE A 423 19.97 -26.24 -17.61
CA ILE A 423 20.11 -27.10 -16.41
C ILE A 423 18.94 -28.07 -16.30
N GLY A 424 17.71 -27.59 -16.49
CA GLY A 424 16.51 -28.43 -16.49
C GLY A 424 16.60 -29.56 -17.54
N ILE A 425 17.04 -29.24 -18.76
CA ILE A 425 17.25 -30.22 -19.83
C ILE A 425 18.35 -31.21 -19.45
N TYR A 426 19.48 -30.74 -18.92
CA TYR A 426 20.61 -31.59 -18.53
C TYR A 426 20.21 -32.62 -17.47
N PHE A 427 19.52 -32.21 -16.41
CA PHE A 427 19.08 -33.12 -15.35
C PHE A 427 17.87 -33.99 -15.74
N SER A 428 17.03 -33.54 -16.67
CA SER A 428 15.93 -34.38 -17.19
C SER A 428 16.43 -35.72 -17.75
N ARG A 429 17.65 -35.76 -18.29
CA ARG A 429 18.31 -36.95 -18.83
C ARG A 429 18.80 -37.93 -17.75
N LYS A 430 18.84 -37.50 -16.48
CA LYS A 430 19.24 -38.32 -15.32
C LYS A 430 18.06 -38.87 -14.52
N ASN A 431 16.84 -38.42 -14.79
CA ASN A 431 15.62 -38.81 -14.06
C ASN A 431 15.00 -40.10 -14.64
N ASN A 432 15.52 -41.26 -14.22
CA ASN A 432 15.07 -42.56 -14.73
C ASN A 432 14.03 -43.25 -13.81
N SER A 433 13.80 -42.73 -12.60
CA SER A 433 12.88 -43.31 -11.62
C SER A 433 12.10 -42.25 -10.83
N ALA A 434 11.01 -42.65 -10.18
CA ALA A 434 10.28 -41.78 -9.26
C ALA A 434 11.13 -41.34 -8.05
N GLU A 435 12.03 -42.18 -7.56
CA GLU A 435 12.96 -41.82 -6.48
C GLU A 435 13.99 -40.78 -6.92
N ASP A 436 14.51 -40.87 -8.15
CA ASP A 436 15.37 -39.83 -8.73
C ASP A 436 14.61 -38.50 -8.85
N TYR A 437 13.35 -38.55 -9.30
CA TYR A 437 12.54 -37.36 -9.48
C TYR A 437 12.15 -36.71 -8.14
N PHE A 438 11.76 -37.48 -7.13
CA PHE A 438 11.28 -36.95 -5.85
C PHE A 438 12.37 -36.69 -4.82
N LEU A 439 13.43 -37.50 -4.78
CA LEU A 439 14.44 -37.48 -3.72
C LEU A 439 15.88 -37.31 -4.24
N ALA A 440 16.07 -37.13 -5.55
CA ALA A 440 17.39 -37.09 -6.19
C ALA A 440 18.26 -38.30 -5.83
N GLY A 441 17.66 -39.47 -5.59
CA GLY A 441 18.38 -40.66 -5.10
C GLY A 441 19.24 -40.40 -3.86
N ARG A 442 18.85 -39.41 -3.02
CA ARG A 442 19.51 -39.03 -1.77
C ARG A 442 21.00 -38.66 -1.91
N ARG A 443 21.41 -38.15 -3.07
CA ARG A 443 22.83 -37.84 -3.41
C ARG A 443 23.22 -36.38 -3.29
N VAL A 444 22.31 -35.50 -2.86
CA VAL A 444 22.54 -34.05 -2.83
C VAL A 444 23.49 -33.68 -1.69
N VAL A 445 24.51 -32.88 -2.01
CA VAL A 445 25.46 -32.35 -1.02
C VAL A 445 24.81 -31.31 -0.10
N TRP A 446 25.18 -31.32 1.18
CA TRP A 446 24.54 -30.51 2.24
C TRP A 446 24.47 -29.01 1.93
N TRP A 447 25.52 -28.42 1.34
CA TRP A 447 25.57 -26.99 1.07
C TRP A 447 24.60 -26.61 -0.07
N ALA A 448 24.44 -27.47 -1.08
CA ALA A 448 23.49 -27.25 -2.17
C ALA A 448 22.06 -27.38 -1.66
N ALA A 449 21.78 -28.41 -0.85
CA ALA A 449 20.49 -28.54 -0.16
C ALA A 449 20.22 -27.33 0.76
N GLY A 450 21.23 -26.82 1.46
CA GLY A 450 21.13 -25.65 2.33
C GLY A 450 20.80 -24.35 1.59
N LEU A 451 21.51 -24.06 0.50
CA LEU A 451 21.19 -22.94 -0.40
C LEU A 451 19.80 -23.07 -1.01
N SER A 452 19.41 -24.29 -1.37
CA SER A 452 18.09 -24.56 -1.93
C SER A 452 16.96 -24.38 -0.91
N ILE A 453 17.14 -24.81 0.34
CA ILE A 453 16.22 -24.49 1.45
C ILE A 453 16.10 -22.97 1.60
N PHE A 454 17.23 -22.28 1.62
CA PHE A 454 17.28 -20.83 1.75
C PHE A 454 16.52 -20.13 0.61
N SER A 455 16.82 -20.48 -0.64
CA SER A 455 16.18 -19.92 -1.84
C SER A 455 14.67 -20.16 -1.88
N THR A 456 14.22 -21.34 -1.45
CA THR A 456 12.78 -21.66 -1.37
C THR A 456 12.03 -20.79 -0.36
N MET A 457 12.72 -20.44 0.74
CA MET A 457 12.18 -19.53 1.76
C MET A 457 12.33 -18.06 1.34
N LEU A 458 13.38 -17.74 0.61
CA LEU A 458 13.65 -16.43 0.06
C LEU A 458 12.90 -16.23 -1.27
N SER A 459 11.59 -16.02 -1.15
CA SER A 459 10.73 -15.74 -2.31
C SER A 459 10.89 -14.32 -2.86
N ALA A 460 10.26 -14.04 -4.01
CA ALA A 460 10.13 -12.68 -4.53
C ALA A 460 9.51 -11.69 -3.53
N ILE A 461 8.69 -12.20 -2.60
CA ILE A 461 8.13 -11.43 -1.49
C ILE A 461 9.26 -10.87 -0.62
N THR A 462 10.20 -11.73 -0.22
CA THR A 462 11.35 -11.31 0.59
C THR A 462 12.23 -10.31 -0.18
N TYR A 463 12.46 -10.57 -1.46
CA TYR A 463 13.35 -9.76 -2.29
C TYR A 463 12.82 -8.34 -2.56
N LEU A 464 11.51 -8.18 -2.71
CA LEU A 464 10.88 -6.87 -3.01
C LEU A 464 10.27 -6.22 -1.77
N SER A 465 9.56 -6.97 -0.94
CA SER A 465 8.79 -6.44 0.18
C SER A 465 9.64 -6.12 1.40
N ILE A 466 10.75 -6.82 1.68
CA ILE A 466 11.62 -6.44 2.81
C ILE A 466 12.29 -5.09 2.59
N PRO A 467 12.97 -4.84 1.44
CA PRO A 467 13.48 -3.50 1.16
C PRO A 467 12.39 -2.43 1.19
N ALA A 468 11.20 -2.72 0.64
CA ALA A 468 10.08 -1.77 0.68
C ALA A 468 9.57 -1.49 2.10
N LYS A 469 9.46 -2.51 2.95
CA LYS A 469 9.08 -2.37 4.37
C LYS A 469 10.13 -1.59 5.15
N ALA A 470 11.41 -1.85 4.94
CA ALA A 470 12.51 -1.11 5.58
C ALA A 470 12.62 0.35 5.09
N TYR A 471 12.34 0.60 3.81
CA TYR A 471 12.19 1.95 3.25
C TYR A 471 11.04 2.69 3.93
N ALA A 472 9.87 2.05 3.99
CA ALA A 472 8.64 2.60 4.54
C ALA A 472 8.70 2.84 6.06
N THR A 473 9.18 1.86 6.81
CA THR A 473 9.08 1.79 8.28
C THR A 473 10.46 1.75 8.93
N ASN A 474 10.85 0.63 9.53
CA ASN A 474 12.10 0.42 10.26
C ASN A 474 12.50 -1.08 10.24
N TRP A 475 13.41 -1.48 11.14
CA TRP A 475 13.96 -2.84 11.22
C TRP A 475 13.22 -3.75 12.22
N THR A 476 12.03 -3.41 12.70
CA THR A 476 11.28 -4.26 13.66
C THR A 476 11.08 -5.69 13.12
N TRP A 477 10.78 -5.83 11.83
CA TRP A 477 10.63 -7.14 11.16
C TRP A 477 11.94 -7.91 10.99
N PHE A 478 13.11 -7.32 11.25
CA PHE A 478 14.38 -8.05 11.26
C PHE A 478 14.36 -9.17 12.31
N ILE A 479 13.75 -8.92 13.47
CA ILE A 479 13.61 -9.92 14.54
C ILE A 479 12.82 -11.15 14.08
N PHE A 480 11.83 -10.98 13.19
CA PHE A 480 11.09 -12.09 12.62
C PHE A 480 12.05 -13.07 11.91
N ASN A 481 12.96 -12.58 11.07
CA ASN A 481 13.94 -13.43 10.40
C ASN A 481 14.96 -14.05 11.37
N MET A 482 15.28 -13.37 12.48
CA MET A 482 16.18 -13.90 13.51
C MET A 482 15.57 -15.08 14.28
N THR A 483 14.28 -15.35 14.14
CA THR A 483 13.69 -16.59 14.65
C THR A 483 14.14 -17.83 13.88
N ILE A 484 14.62 -17.70 12.63
CA ILE A 484 15.15 -18.83 11.84
C ILE A 484 16.34 -19.51 12.55
N PRO A 485 17.43 -18.80 12.91
CA PRO A 485 18.55 -19.42 13.61
C PRO A 485 18.18 -19.90 15.02
N VAL A 486 17.26 -19.22 15.70
CA VAL A 486 16.76 -19.67 17.02
C VAL A 486 16.02 -21.01 16.92
N MET A 487 15.27 -21.22 15.84
CA MET A 487 14.45 -22.43 15.66
C MET A 487 15.21 -23.59 14.99
N ALA A 488 16.35 -23.34 14.35
CA ALA A 488 17.14 -24.38 13.69
C ALA A 488 17.51 -25.57 14.61
N PRO A 489 17.99 -25.37 15.87
CA PRO A 489 18.23 -26.48 16.80
C PRO A 489 16.98 -27.32 17.05
N LEU A 490 15.83 -26.67 17.27
CA LEU A 490 14.58 -27.37 17.54
C LEU A 490 14.16 -28.25 16.36
N ILE A 491 14.26 -27.74 15.13
CA ILE A 491 13.97 -28.53 13.92
C ILE A 491 14.95 -29.71 13.79
N ILE A 492 16.25 -29.48 14.00
CA ILE A 492 17.29 -30.51 13.88
C ILE A 492 17.12 -31.62 14.92
N TYR A 493 16.82 -31.28 16.18
CA TYR A 493 16.75 -32.28 17.24
C TYR A 493 15.37 -32.91 17.41
N CYS A 494 14.29 -32.20 17.06
CA CYS A 494 12.93 -32.67 17.34
C CYS A 494 12.16 -33.12 16.11
N PHE A 495 12.47 -32.63 14.90
CA PHE A 495 11.70 -32.92 13.68
C PHE A 495 12.50 -33.77 12.69
N LEU A 496 13.71 -33.34 12.35
CA LEU A 496 14.57 -33.98 11.34
C LEU A 496 14.75 -35.50 11.53
N PRO A 497 14.95 -36.04 12.75
CA PRO A 497 15.17 -37.47 12.94
C PRO A 497 13.99 -38.33 12.47
N PHE A 498 12.75 -37.87 12.69
CA PHE A 498 11.55 -38.57 12.24
C PHE A 498 11.49 -38.66 10.71
N TYR A 499 11.77 -37.56 10.04
CA TYR A 499 11.69 -37.51 8.57
C TYR A 499 12.75 -38.38 7.91
N ARG A 500 13.97 -38.40 8.47
CA ARG A 500 15.10 -39.17 7.92
C ARG A 500 15.01 -40.66 8.21
N ARG A 501 14.60 -41.06 9.42
CA ARG A 501 14.64 -42.46 9.86
C ARG A 501 13.44 -43.27 9.37
N LEU A 502 12.30 -42.62 9.11
CA LEU A 502 11.09 -43.30 8.62
C LEU A 502 11.12 -43.59 7.10
N GLY A 503 12.07 -43.01 6.36
CA GLY A 503 12.24 -43.28 4.93
C GLY A 503 11.07 -42.82 4.05
N ILE A 504 10.28 -41.85 4.52
CA ILE A 504 9.08 -41.31 3.85
C ILE A 504 9.45 -40.45 2.63
N THR A 505 8.52 -40.32 1.68
CA THR A 505 8.65 -39.42 0.51
C THR A 505 7.80 -38.16 0.71
N SER A 506 6.58 -38.32 1.24
CA SER A 506 5.74 -37.24 1.74
C SER A 506 5.83 -37.17 3.26
N ILE A 507 6.02 -35.98 3.82
CA ILE A 507 5.96 -35.77 5.27
C ILE A 507 4.60 -36.22 5.85
N TYR A 508 3.51 -36.15 5.08
CA TYR A 508 2.18 -36.53 5.55
C TYR A 508 2.01 -38.05 5.75
N GLU A 509 2.92 -38.88 5.22
CA GLU A 509 3.01 -40.32 5.53
C GLU A 509 3.17 -40.56 7.02
N TYR A 510 3.94 -39.70 7.70
CA TYR A 510 4.12 -39.76 9.14
C TYR A 510 2.79 -39.67 9.90
N LEU A 511 1.84 -38.86 9.43
CA LEU A 511 0.51 -38.75 10.05
C LEU A 511 -0.31 -40.03 9.93
N GLU A 512 -0.14 -40.80 8.86
CA GLU A 512 -0.81 -42.10 8.71
C GLU A 512 -0.18 -43.16 9.61
N MET A 513 1.16 -43.22 9.66
CA MET A 513 1.90 -44.09 10.56
C MET A 513 1.50 -43.82 12.02
N ARG A 514 1.42 -42.54 12.39
CA ARG A 514 1.10 -42.09 13.75
C ARG A 514 -0.38 -42.20 14.11
N PHE A 515 -1.29 -41.89 13.17
CA PHE A 515 -2.72 -41.78 13.44
C PHE A 515 -3.56 -42.53 12.41
N SER A 516 -3.85 -41.95 11.24
CA SER A 516 -4.75 -42.55 10.25
C SER A 516 -4.55 -41.97 8.84
N THR A 517 -4.98 -42.74 7.83
CA THR A 517 -4.95 -42.35 6.41
C THR A 517 -5.77 -41.07 6.16
N GLY A 518 -6.85 -40.85 6.92
CA GLY A 518 -7.66 -39.63 6.82
C GLY A 518 -6.87 -38.37 7.17
N LEU A 519 -6.08 -38.40 8.25
CA LEU A 519 -5.23 -37.27 8.65
C LEU A 519 -4.06 -37.04 7.68
N ARG A 520 -3.51 -38.09 7.08
CA ARG A 520 -2.54 -37.97 5.97
C ARG A 520 -3.12 -37.21 4.79
N LYS A 521 -4.30 -37.63 4.31
CA LYS A 521 -4.97 -36.97 3.17
C LYS A 521 -5.35 -35.54 3.49
N LEU A 522 -5.85 -35.27 4.70
CA LEU A 522 -6.14 -33.92 5.15
C LEU A 522 -4.87 -33.05 5.13
N GLY A 523 -3.78 -33.53 5.72
CA GLY A 523 -2.50 -32.81 5.76
C GLY A 523 -1.99 -32.45 4.37
N SER A 524 -1.98 -33.44 3.48
CA SER A 524 -1.53 -33.29 2.09
C SER A 524 -2.43 -32.36 1.27
N ALA A 525 -3.76 -32.45 1.41
CA ALA A 525 -4.69 -31.55 0.73
C ALA A 525 -4.59 -30.11 1.23
N SER A 526 -4.52 -29.92 2.55
CA SER A 526 -4.36 -28.60 3.18
C SER A 526 -3.07 -27.92 2.70
N PHE A 527 -1.96 -28.66 2.67
CA PHE A 527 -0.70 -28.17 2.10
C PHE A 527 -0.82 -27.80 0.63
N ALA A 528 -1.41 -28.67 -0.19
CA ALA A 528 -1.57 -28.43 -1.62
C ALA A 528 -2.38 -27.16 -1.92
N ILE A 529 -3.49 -26.96 -1.20
CA ILE A 529 -4.33 -25.77 -1.33
C ILE A 529 -3.56 -24.50 -0.93
N PHE A 530 -2.88 -24.54 0.21
CA PHE A 530 -2.05 -23.42 0.67
C PHE A 530 -0.99 -23.05 -0.38
N GLN A 531 -0.25 -24.05 -0.85
CA GLN A 531 0.87 -23.82 -1.75
C GLN A 531 0.39 -23.34 -3.13
N LEU A 532 -0.77 -23.82 -3.61
CA LEU A 532 -1.39 -23.31 -4.83
C LEU A 532 -1.84 -21.85 -4.69
N ALA A 533 -2.38 -21.46 -3.54
CA ALA A 533 -2.73 -20.05 -3.26
C ALA A 533 -1.47 -19.17 -3.22
N ARG A 534 -0.39 -19.65 -2.60
CA ARG A 534 0.91 -18.96 -2.55
C ARG A 534 1.50 -18.73 -3.95
N MET A 535 1.40 -19.72 -4.84
CA MET A 535 1.93 -19.62 -6.21
C MET A 535 1.39 -18.39 -6.97
N GLY A 536 0.11 -18.04 -6.80
CA GLY A 536 -0.48 -16.89 -7.48
C GLY A 536 0.21 -15.57 -7.11
N ILE A 537 0.51 -15.36 -5.83
CA ILE A 537 1.24 -14.16 -5.36
C ILE A 537 2.68 -14.17 -5.83
N VAL A 538 3.35 -15.31 -5.74
CA VAL A 538 4.76 -15.46 -6.13
C VAL A 538 4.96 -15.21 -7.63
N ILE A 539 3.96 -15.48 -8.48
CA ILE A 539 3.99 -15.08 -9.90
C ILE A 539 3.66 -13.59 -10.07
N LEU A 540 2.67 -13.07 -9.33
CA LEU A 540 2.18 -11.71 -9.51
C LEU A 540 3.23 -10.63 -9.18
N LEU A 541 3.90 -10.72 -8.03
CA LEU A 541 4.85 -9.68 -7.60
C LEU A 541 6.00 -9.42 -8.59
N PRO A 542 6.75 -10.44 -9.04
CA PRO A 542 7.78 -10.24 -10.06
C PRO A 542 7.21 -9.84 -11.42
N ALA A 543 5.97 -10.26 -11.76
CA ALA A 543 5.31 -9.81 -12.98
C ALA A 543 4.93 -8.33 -12.92
N LEU A 544 4.54 -7.81 -11.74
CA LEU A 544 4.35 -6.37 -11.50
C LEU A 544 5.67 -5.61 -11.63
N ALA A 545 6.77 -6.15 -11.06
CA ALA A 545 8.09 -5.56 -11.22
C ALA A 545 8.53 -5.57 -12.69
N LEU A 546 8.30 -6.66 -13.43
CA LEU A 546 8.61 -6.75 -14.86
C LEU A 546 7.78 -5.76 -15.67
N SER A 547 6.48 -5.66 -15.39
CA SER A 547 5.57 -4.71 -16.03
C SER A 547 6.03 -3.28 -15.81
N SER A 548 6.47 -2.92 -14.59
CA SER A 548 6.99 -1.57 -14.32
C SER A 548 8.29 -1.24 -15.06
N VAL A 549 9.12 -2.24 -15.39
CA VAL A 549 10.42 -1.99 -16.06
C VAL A 549 10.39 -2.18 -17.58
N THR A 550 9.36 -2.83 -18.11
CA THR A 550 9.20 -3.11 -19.56
C THR A 550 8.06 -2.34 -20.20
N GLY A 551 7.16 -1.76 -19.39
CA GLY A 551 5.90 -1.18 -19.85
C GLY A 551 4.88 -2.21 -20.37
N TRP A 552 5.17 -3.52 -20.27
CA TRP A 552 4.26 -4.57 -20.70
C TRP A 552 3.05 -4.67 -19.77
N ASP A 553 1.91 -5.07 -20.33
CA ASP A 553 0.75 -5.39 -19.52
C ASP A 553 1.07 -6.50 -18.51
N VAL A 554 0.62 -6.31 -17.27
CA VAL A 554 0.89 -7.23 -16.15
C VAL A 554 0.46 -8.65 -16.49
N ILE A 555 -0.63 -8.85 -17.24
CA ILE A 555 -1.12 -10.17 -17.63
C ILE A 555 -0.12 -10.89 -18.54
N TYR A 556 0.50 -10.18 -19.50
CA TYR A 556 1.53 -10.79 -20.36
C TYR A 556 2.78 -11.17 -19.57
N CYS A 557 3.17 -10.36 -18.59
CA CYS A 557 4.25 -10.69 -17.67
C CYS A 557 3.92 -11.95 -16.85
N ILE A 558 2.70 -12.05 -16.31
CA ILE A 558 2.21 -13.22 -15.55
C ILE A 558 2.28 -14.49 -16.41
N ILE A 559 1.72 -14.45 -17.62
CA ILE A 559 1.70 -15.62 -18.52
C ILE A 559 3.12 -16.05 -18.86
N THR A 560 3.99 -15.10 -19.21
CA THR A 560 5.39 -15.38 -19.56
C THR A 560 6.11 -16.06 -18.39
N MET A 561 5.97 -15.52 -17.18
CA MET A 561 6.57 -16.09 -15.98
C MET A 561 6.02 -17.47 -15.63
N GLY A 562 4.70 -17.66 -15.72
CA GLY A 562 4.05 -18.94 -15.45
C GLY A 562 4.51 -20.03 -16.42
N VAL A 563 4.57 -19.72 -17.72
CA VAL A 563 5.02 -20.65 -18.75
C VAL A 563 6.49 -21.03 -18.54
N LEU A 564 7.38 -20.05 -18.39
CA LEU A 564 8.82 -20.30 -18.23
C LEU A 564 9.11 -21.14 -16.99
N SER A 565 8.50 -20.80 -15.84
CA SER A 565 8.69 -21.53 -14.59
C SER A 565 8.16 -22.96 -14.67
N THR A 566 7.02 -23.17 -15.33
CA THR A 566 6.44 -24.50 -15.51
C THR A 566 7.32 -25.41 -16.37
N ILE A 567 7.85 -24.90 -17.48
CA ILE A 567 8.63 -25.70 -18.45
C ILE A 567 9.84 -26.34 -17.78
N TYR A 568 10.71 -25.56 -17.13
CA TYR A 568 11.94 -26.12 -16.57
C TYR A 568 11.67 -27.02 -15.34
N THR A 569 10.62 -26.73 -14.56
CA THR A 569 10.23 -27.53 -13.39
C THR A 569 9.74 -28.92 -13.80
N VAL A 570 8.93 -29.02 -14.85
CA VAL A 570 8.43 -30.30 -15.37
C VAL A 570 9.58 -31.20 -15.85
N LEU A 571 10.61 -30.61 -16.46
CA LEU A 571 11.76 -31.34 -17.02
C LEU A 571 12.73 -31.85 -15.94
N GLY A 572 13.03 -31.02 -14.94
CA GLY A 572 14.24 -31.19 -14.12
C GLY A 572 14.16 -32.13 -12.92
N GLY A 573 13.01 -32.29 -12.26
CA GLY A 573 12.91 -33.02 -10.97
C GLY A 573 13.65 -32.33 -9.82
N ILE A 574 13.61 -32.89 -8.59
CA ILE A 574 14.11 -32.19 -7.39
C ILE A 574 15.62 -31.89 -7.46
N GLU A 575 16.42 -32.73 -8.12
CA GLU A 575 17.86 -32.50 -8.27
C GLU A 575 18.13 -31.24 -9.11
N ALA A 576 17.41 -31.06 -10.22
CA ALA A 576 17.53 -29.85 -11.02
C ALA A 576 17.08 -28.62 -10.24
N VAL A 577 15.94 -28.72 -9.55
CA VAL A 577 15.41 -27.63 -8.71
C VAL A 577 16.46 -27.16 -7.70
N ILE A 578 17.12 -28.10 -7.03
CA ILE A 578 18.17 -27.76 -6.06
C ILE A 578 19.35 -27.04 -6.72
N TRP A 579 19.82 -27.50 -7.89
CA TRP A 579 20.93 -26.85 -8.57
C TRP A 579 20.58 -25.52 -9.22
N THR A 580 19.35 -25.36 -9.72
CA THR A 580 18.85 -24.05 -10.16
C THR A 580 18.75 -23.10 -8.98
N ASP A 581 18.29 -23.55 -7.82
CA ASP A 581 18.24 -22.74 -6.59
C ASP A 581 19.62 -22.24 -6.16
N VAL A 582 20.67 -23.07 -6.28
CA VAL A 582 22.05 -22.64 -5.97
C VAL A 582 22.44 -21.44 -6.84
N ILE A 583 22.22 -21.53 -8.16
CA ILE A 583 22.55 -20.44 -9.09
C ILE A 583 21.65 -19.23 -8.83
N GLN A 584 20.36 -19.45 -8.60
CA GLN A 584 19.40 -18.41 -8.28
C GLN A 584 19.79 -17.65 -7.01
N THR A 585 20.26 -18.36 -5.98
CA THR A 585 20.79 -17.74 -4.76
C THR A 585 21.99 -16.86 -5.05
N ILE A 586 22.92 -17.30 -5.92
CA ILE A 586 24.07 -16.49 -6.30
C ILE A 586 23.64 -15.23 -7.07
N VAL A 587 22.75 -15.38 -8.05
CA VAL A 587 22.24 -14.27 -8.87
C VAL A 587 21.47 -13.26 -8.02
N LEU A 588 20.60 -13.72 -7.13
CA LEU A 588 19.79 -12.84 -6.28
C LEU A 588 20.67 -12.07 -5.28
N VAL A 589 21.60 -12.76 -4.60
CA VAL A 589 22.47 -12.15 -3.59
C VAL A 589 23.45 -11.19 -4.26
N GLY A 590 24.03 -11.60 -5.40
CA GLY A 590 24.88 -10.76 -6.22
C GLY A 590 24.16 -9.49 -6.68
N GLY A 591 22.93 -9.63 -7.20
CA GLY A 591 22.10 -8.50 -7.61
C GLY A 591 21.80 -7.53 -6.47
N ALA A 592 21.42 -8.05 -5.30
CA ALA A 592 21.14 -7.23 -4.12
C ALA A 592 22.40 -6.51 -3.59
N LEU A 593 23.55 -7.16 -3.59
CA LEU A 593 24.83 -6.55 -3.22
C LEU A 593 25.23 -5.44 -4.19
N VAL A 594 25.16 -5.70 -5.51
CA VAL A 594 25.45 -4.67 -6.52
C VAL A 594 24.53 -3.48 -6.34
N ALA A 595 23.22 -3.71 -6.19
CA ALA A 595 22.27 -2.64 -5.96
C ALA A 595 22.61 -1.83 -4.70
N PHE A 596 22.91 -2.50 -3.58
CA PHE A 596 23.29 -1.84 -2.34
C PHE A 596 24.50 -0.91 -2.51
N PHE A 597 25.57 -1.39 -3.15
CA PHE A 597 26.77 -0.57 -3.37
C PHE A 597 26.54 0.59 -4.35
N VAL A 598 25.70 0.39 -5.38
CA VAL A 598 25.30 1.48 -6.28
C VAL A 598 24.52 2.55 -5.52
N ILE A 599 23.53 2.17 -4.70
CA ILE A 599 22.77 3.13 -3.88
C ILE A 599 23.71 3.89 -2.94
N VAL A 600 24.63 3.20 -2.27
CA VAL A 600 25.62 3.84 -1.39
C VAL A 600 26.50 4.84 -2.15
N GLY A 601 26.85 4.55 -3.40
CA GLY A 601 27.64 5.45 -4.25
C GLY A 601 26.88 6.70 -4.73
N GLU A 602 25.55 6.59 -4.86
CA GLU A 602 24.66 7.68 -5.29
C GLU A 602 24.16 8.56 -4.13
N VAL A 603 24.41 8.15 -2.88
CA VAL A 603 24.11 8.94 -1.67
C VAL A 603 25.29 9.87 -1.36
N ASP A 604 25.02 11.17 -1.25
CA ASP A 604 26.01 12.15 -0.82
C ASP A 604 26.45 11.85 0.62
N GLY A 605 27.77 11.66 0.80
CA GLY A 605 28.36 11.20 2.07
C GLY A 605 28.38 9.68 2.26
N GLY A 606 27.86 8.91 1.29
CA GLY A 606 27.94 7.47 1.21
C GLY A 606 27.39 6.73 2.43
N PHE A 607 28.06 5.64 2.83
CA PHE A 607 27.58 4.77 3.90
C PHE A 607 27.42 5.51 5.25
N SER A 608 28.31 6.46 5.56
CA SER A 608 28.24 7.22 6.81
C SER A 608 26.96 8.06 6.90
N ALA A 609 26.62 8.76 5.81
CA ALA A 609 25.40 9.56 5.74
C ALA A 609 24.14 8.69 5.85
N ILE A 610 24.17 7.47 5.31
CA ILE A 610 23.07 6.50 5.47
C ILE A 610 22.86 6.17 6.94
N ILE A 611 23.91 5.77 7.66
CA ILE A 611 23.80 5.40 9.07
C ILE A 611 23.32 6.59 9.92
N GLU A 612 23.91 7.77 9.73
CA GLU A 612 23.56 8.97 10.50
C GLU A 612 22.10 9.39 10.27
N THR A 613 21.70 9.54 9.01
CA THR A 613 20.35 9.99 8.64
C THR A 613 19.29 8.96 9.05
N ALA A 614 19.55 7.68 8.81
CA ALA A 614 18.61 6.61 9.14
C ALA A 614 18.46 6.43 10.66
N SER A 615 19.56 6.52 11.41
CA SER A 615 19.54 6.45 12.88
C SER A 615 18.74 7.61 13.49
N GLY A 616 19.01 8.84 13.04
CA GLY A 616 18.27 10.03 13.50
C GLY A 616 16.77 10.00 13.22
N GLN A 617 16.31 9.13 12.32
CA GLN A 617 14.90 8.95 11.96
C GLN A 617 14.32 7.61 12.41
N GLY A 618 14.98 6.89 13.31
CA GLY A 618 14.46 5.65 13.90
C GLY A 618 14.37 4.46 12.93
N LYS A 619 15.05 4.50 11.78
CA LYS A 619 14.97 3.41 10.79
C LYS A 619 15.59 2.10 11.28
N PHE A 620 16.52 2.16 12.22
CA PHE A 620 17.13 0.98 12.85
C PHE A 620 16.41 0.51 14.11
N GLU A 621 15.26 1.09 14.47
CA GLU A 621 14.45 0.58 15.56
C GLU A 621 14.01 -0.86 15.26
N MET A 622 14.28 -1.76 16.19
CA MET A 622 13.94 -3.19 16.08
C MET A 622 12.94 -3.65 17.13
N VAL A 623 12.69 -2.84 18.15
CA VAL A 623 11.98 -3.26 19.36
C VAL A 623 10.88 -2.26 19.68
N ASN A 624 9.64 -2.72 19.59
CA ASN A 624 8.49 -2.09 20.23
C ASN A 624 8.01 -3.03 21.36
N THR A 625 8.02 -2.55 22.60
CA THR A 625 7.68 -3.34 23.80
C THR A 625 6.21 -3.26 24.23
N ASP A 626 5.36 -2.52 23.51
CA ASP A 626 3.95 -2.40 23.83
C ASP A 626 3.29 -3.77 23.96
N PHE A 627 2.45 -3.94 24.99
CA PHE A 627 1.75 -5.19 25.24
C PHE A 627 0.42 -5.22 24.48
N SER A 628 0.51 -5.29 23.15
CA SER A 628 -0.64 -5.37 22.24
C SER A 628 -0.46 -6.47 21.20
N PHE A 629 -1.57 -7.16 20.89
CA PHE A 629 -1.67 -8.21 19.87
C PHE A 629 -2.67 -7.86 18.77
N VAL A 630 -2.97 -6.56 18.63
CA VAL A 630 -3.93 -6.02 17.65
C VAL A 630 -3.27 -5.85 16.29
N SER A 631 -4.02 -6.09 15.22
CA SER A 631 -3.59 -5.92 13.85
C SER A 631 -3.03 -4.51 13.59
N GLY A 632 -1.88 -4.45 12.92
CA GLY A 632 -1.23 -3.20 12.55
C GLY A 632 -0.41 -2.53 13.65
N ILE A 633 -0.19 -3.19 14.78
CA ILE A 633 0.82 -2.83 15.78
C ILE A 633 1.87 -3.96 15.83
N ASP A 634 3.03 -3.71 15.23
CA ASP A 634 4.14 -4.66 15.13
C ASP A 634 4.95 -4.68 16.45
N THR A 635 4.44 -5.35 17.50
CA THR A 635 5.14 -5.47 18.79
C THR A 635 6.15 -6.63 18.79
N ILE A 636 7.18 -6.55 19.66
CA ILE A 636 8.19 -7.61 19.77
C ILE A 636 7.57 -8.96 20.16
N TRP A 637 6.52 -8.95 21.00
CA TRP A 637 5.82 -10.15 21.43
C TRP A 637 5.10 -10.83 20.27
N VAL A 638 4.39 -10.05 19.46
CA VAL A 638 3.73 -10.51 18.24
C VAL A 638 4.74 -11.12 17.27
N ILE A 639 5.86 -10.44 17.07
CA ILE A 639 6.89 -10.84 16.09
C ILE A 639 7.62 -12.10 16.53
N ILE A 640 8.04 -12.21 17.80
CA ILE A 640 8.77 -13.38 18.30
C ILE A 640 7.84 -14.60 18.35
N ILE A 641 6.64 -14.47 18.92
CA ILE A 641 5.70 -15.59 19.02
C ILE A 641 5.27 -16.02 17.60
N GLY A 642 4.85 -15.06 16.78
CA GLY A 642 4.48 -15.32 15.40
C GLY A 642 5.62 -15.94 14.60
N GLY A 643 6.85 -15.44 14.76
CA GLY A 643 8.05 -15.97 14.13
C GLY A 643 8.37 -17.40 14.53
N ILE A 644 8.40 -17.71 15.83
CA ILE A 644 8.65 -19.08 16.33
C ILE A 644 7.69 -20.09 15.70
N PHE A 645 6.38 -19.80 15.75
CA PHE A 645 5.39 -20.71 15.17
C PHE A 645 5.47 -20.73 13.64
N ALA A 646 5.70 -19.60 12.98
CA ALA A 646 5.92 -19.55 11.54
C ALA A 646 7.12 -20.41 11.09
N GLN A 647 8.21 -20.46 11.87
CA GLN A 647 9.34 -21.34 11.55
C GLN A 647 9.05 -22.82 11.81
N ILE A 648 8.29 -23.17 12.86
CA ILE A 648 7.83 -24.56 13.06
C ILE A 648 7.00 -24.99 11.86
N LEU A 649 6.11 -24.13 11.38
CA LEU A 649 5.26 -24.43 10.23
C LEU A 649 6.10 -24.61 8.96
N SER A 650 6.96 -23.62 8.65
CA SER A 650 7.76 -23.59 7.41
C SER A 650 8.86 -24.65 7.36
N TYR A 651 9.59 -24.87 8.45
CA TYR A 651 10.71 -25.82 8.48
C TYR A 651 10.31 -27.20 9.01
N GLY A 652 9.23 -27.29 9.79
CA GLY A 652 8.77 -28.53 10.39
C GLY A 652 7.67 -29.24 9.63
N THR A 653 6.78 -28.54 8.92
CA THR A 653 5.55 -29.15 8.35
C THR A 653 5.33 -28.94 6.85
N ASP A 654 6.13 -28.08 6.22
CA ASP A 654 6.06 -27.78 4.80
C ASP A 654 6.85 -28.81 3.97
N GLN A 655 6.16 -29.53 3.07
CA GLN A 655 6.78 -30.51 2.19
C GLN A 655 7.89 -29.90 1.33
N ALA A 656 7.77 -28.64 0.88
CA ALA A 656 8.79 -28.01 0.03
C ALA A 656 10.14 -27.90 0.76
N VAL A 657 10.13 -27.64 2.06
CA VAL A 657 11.35 -27.56 2.86
C VAL A 657 11.80 -28.94 3.30
N VAL A 658 10.89 -29.74 3.87
CA VAL A 658 11.21 -31.05 4.43
C VAL A 658 11.73 -32.02 3.37
N GLN A 659 11.24 -31.92 2.12
CA GLN A 659 11.73 -32.74 1.01
C GLN A 659 13.23 -32.59 0.77
N ARG A 660 13.81 -31.40 0.98
CA ARG A 660 15.27 -31.15 0.85
C ARG A 660 16.07 -31.80 1.96
N TYR A 661 15.48 -32.06 3.12
CA TYR A 661 16.13 -32.85 4.17
C TYR A 661 16.28 -34.30 3.73
N LEU A 662 15.35 -34.78 2.90
CA LEU A 662 15.32 -36.16 2.42
C LEU A 662 16.25 -36.39 1.23
N THR A 663 16.70 -35.34 0.53
CA THR A 663 17.59 -35.48 -0.64
C THR A 663 19.08 -35.68 -0.30
N THR A 664 19.49 -35.52 0.96
CA THR A 664 20.90 -35.68 1.36
C THR A 664 21.23 -37.12 1.77
N PRO A 665 22.51 -37.53 1.79
CA PRO A 665 22.88 -38.93 2.11
C PRO A 665 22.60 -39.34 3.57
N THR A 666 22.81 -38.45 4.54
CA THR A 666 22.68 -38.78 5.97
C THR A 666 21.93 -37.71 6.76
N GLU A 667 21.41 -38.08 7.94
CA GLU A 667 20.79 -37.14 8.89
C GLU A 667 21.75 -35.99 9.28
N LYS A 668 23.05 -36.28 9.44
CA LYS A 668 24.08 -35.28 9.72
C LYS A 668 24.25 -34.28 8.58
N GLU A 669 24.22 -34.76 7.33
CA GLU A 669 24.29 -33.88 6.15
C GLU A 669 23.02 -33.04 5.98
N ALA A 670 21.83 -33.58 6.29
CA ALA A 670 20.60 -32.80 6.37
C ALA A 670 20.66 -31.72 7.47
N ALA A 671 21.20 -32.03 8.64
CA ALA A 671 21.39 -31.05 9.71
C ALA A 671 22.35 -29.91 9.30
N LYS A 672 23.44 -30.23 8.58
CA LYS A 672 24.33 -29.23 8.00
C LYS A 672 23.61 -28.33 6.98
N ALA A 673 22.70 -28.89 6.18
CA ALA A 673 21.89 -28.10 5.24
C ALA A 673 20.98 -27.08 5.97
N ILE A 674 20.31 -27.50 7.04
CA ILE A 674 19.50 -26.60 7.89
C ILE A 674 20.37 -25.51 8.51
N TRP A 675 21.55 -25.86 9.04
CA TRP A 675 22.50 -24.88 9.58
C TRP A 675 23.01 -23.89 8.53
N THR A 676 23.21 -24.35 7.29
CA THR A 676 23.62 -23.48 6.17
C THR A 676 22.57 -22.42 5.90
N ASN A 677 21.30 -22.83 5.77
CA ASN A 677 20.17 -21.91 5.63
C ASN A 677 20.10 -20.92 6.81
N SER A 678 20.21 -21.44 8.04
CA SER A 678 20.19 -20.64 9.26
C SER A 678 21.29 -19.57 9.26
N ALA A 679 22.53 -19.95 8.94
CA ALA A 679 23.66 -19.03 8.92
C ALA A 679 23.51 -17.96 7.84
N LEU A 680 23.00 -18.31 6.65
CA LEU A 680 22.79 -17.38 5.53
C LEU A 680 21.66 -16.38 5.80
N SER A 681 20.64 -16.77 6.57
CA SER A 681 19.50 -15.90 6.87
C SER A 681 19.89 -14.59 7.56
N VAL A 682 20.95 -14.60 8.38
CA VAL A 682 21.39 -13.43 9.15
C VAL A 682 22.00 -12.33 8.26
N PRO A 683 23.13 -12.55 7.55
CA PRO A 683 23.75 -11.50 6.74
C PRO A 683 22.86 -11.04 5.59
N LEU A 684 22.03 -11.94 5.04
CA LEU A 684 21.12 -11.58 3.95
C LEU A 684 19.93 -10.76 4.43
N SER A 685 19.42 -11.01 5.66
CA SER A 685 18.45 -10.09 6.26
C SER A 685 19.06 -8.70 6.43
N VAL A 686 20.30 -8.59 6.93
CA VAL A 686 20.99 -7.30 7.04
C VAL A 686 21.11 -6.61 5.68
N LEU A 687 21.42 -7.36 4.62
CA LEU A 687 21.51 -6.82 3.27
C LEU A 687 20.17 -6.27 2.77
N PHE A 688 19.07 -7.04 2.84
CA PHE A 688 17.78 -6.61 2.31
C PHE A 688 17.18 -5.42 3.09
N PHE A 689 17.25 -5.45 4.42
CA PHE A 689 16.85 -4.30 5.24
C PHE A 689 17.76 -3.10 4.98
N GLY A 690 19.07 -3.33 4.82
CA GLY A 690 20.05 -2.32 4.44
C GLY A 690 19.75 -1.64 3.10
N VAL A 691 19.37 -2.41 2.07
CA VAL A 691 18.92 -1.87 0.78
C VAL A 691 17.73 -0.93 0.97
N GLY A 692 16.70 -1.33 1.72
CA GLY A 692 15.55 -0.49 1.98
C GLY A 692 15.88 0.82 2.71
N THR A 693 16.71 0.74 3.75
CA THR A 693 17.19 1.93 4.48
C THR A 693 18.07 2.82 3.60
N ALA A 694 18.91 2.25 2.74
CA ALA A 694 19.71 3.01 1.79
C ALA A 694 18.84 3.74 0.76
N LEU A 695 17.82 3.06 0.19
CA LEU A 695 16.84 3.68 -0.70
C LEU A 695 16.10 4.84 -0.02
N PHE A 696 15.80 4.71 1.27
CA PHE A 696 15.13 5.75 2.04
C PHE A 696 15.97 7.02 2.12
N VAL A 697 17.25 6.89 2.43
CA VAL A 697 18.17 8.03 2.49
C VAL A 697 18.42 8.60 1.09
N TYR A 698 18.57 7.75 0.07
CA TYR A 698 18.71 8.18 -1.32
C TYR A 698 17.53 9.06 -1.77
N PHE A 699 16.29 8.58 -1.63
CA PHE A 699 15.11 9.36 -2.03
C PHE A 699 14.79 10.55 -1.10
N GLN A 700 15.41 10.62 0.08
CA GLN A 700 15.38 11.84 0.88
C GLN A 700 16.31 12.94 0.34
N GLN A 701 17.48 12.56 -0.17
CA GLN A 701 18.44 13.49 -0.78
C GLN A 701 18.04 13.87 -2.21
N GLN A 702 17.49 12.91 -2.96
CA GLN A 702 17.08 13.06 -4.36
C GLN A 702 15.57 12.83 -4.54
N PRO A 703 14.69 13.63 -3.91
CA PRO A 703 13.25 13.37 -3.91
C PRO A 703 12.61 13.58 -5.30
N SER A 704 13.23 14.34 -6.20
CA SER A 704 12.77 14.53 -7.58
C SER A 704 12.87 13.26 -8.43
N ASN A 705 13.70 12.30 -8.00
CA ASN A 705 13.93 11.05 -8.70
C ASN A 705 12.88 9.98 -8.38
N LEU A 706 11.84 10.30 -7.61
CA LEU A 706 10.79 9.37 -7.21
C LEU A 706 9.42 9.81 -7.73
N GLU A 707 9.03 9.21 -8.83
CA GLU A 707 7.68 9.38 -9.38
C GLU A 707 6.62 8.62 -8.56
N PRO A 708 5.32 8.93 -8.75
CA PRO A 708 4.24 8.17 -8.12
C PRO A 708 4.24 6.69 -8.49
N ILE A 709 4.65 5.86 -7.53
CA ILE A 709 4.56 4.40 -7.61
C ILE A 709 3.18 3.91 -7.15
N SER A 710 2.64 2.88 -7.80
CA SER A 710 1.31 2.35 -7.46
C SER A 710 1.31 1.51 -6.19
N LYS A 711 2.42 0.81 -5.92
CA LYS A 711 2.61 -0.03 -4.73
C LYS A 711 3.98 0.23 -4.12
N ILE A 712 4.09 0.17 -2.80
CA ILE A 712 5.35 0.41 -2.09
C ILE A 712 6.44 -0.60 -2.50
N ASP A 713 6.08 -1.84 -2.84
CA ASP A 713 6.99 -2.89 -3.32
C ASP A 713 7.70 -2.53 -4.64
N GLN A 714 7.19 -1.53 -5.38
CA GLN A 714 7.81 -1.04 -6.60
C GLN A 714 8.99 -0.10 -6.32
N ILE A 715 9.25 0.33 -5.08
CA ILE A 715 10.32 1.27 -4.78
C ILE A 715 11.70 0.76 -5.24
N PHE A 716 11.95 -0.53 -5.05
CA PHE A 716 13.23 -1.12 -5.44
C PHE A 716 13.33 -1.35 -6.96
N PRO A 717 12.33 -1.96 -7.65
CA PRO A 717 12.26 -1.99 -9.11
C PRO A 717 12.37 -0.62 -9.78
N HIS A 718 11.73 0.41 -9.20
CA HIS A 718 11.79 1.78 -9.67
C HIS A 718 13.22 2.31 -9.65
N PHE A 719 13.95 2.12 -8.54
CA PHE A 719 15.37 2.49 -8.47
C PHE A 719 16.22 1.71 -9.49
N ILE A 720 15.99 0.40 -9.63
CA ILE A 720 16.74 -0.46 -10.55
C ILE A 720 16.62 0.02 -11.99
N LEU A 721 15.43 0.44 -12.42
CA LEU A 721 15.22 0.88 -13.80
C LEU A 721 15.81 2.27 -14.07
N HIS A 722 15.56 3.23 -13.18
CA HIS A 722 15.83 4.63 -13.46
C HIS A 722 17.25 5.06 -13.10
N GLN A 723 17.89 4.36 -12.16
CA GLN A 723 19.15 4.81 -11.56
C GLN A 723 20.30 3.84 -11.74
N MET A 724 20.04 2.54 -12.01
CA MET A 724 21.13 1.60 -12.20
C MET A 724 21.68 1.61 -13.63
N PRO A 725 23.00 1.41 -13.80
CA PRO A 725 23.59 1.23 -15.12
C PRO A 725 22.98 0.05 -15.88
N ALA A 726 22.86 0.20 -17.20
CA ALA A 726 22.43 -0.88 -18.09
C ALA A 726 23.36 -2.12 -17.96
N GLY A 727 22.77 -3.30 -18.05
CA GLY A 727 23.41 -4.59 -17.73
C GLY A 727 23.28 -4.93 -16.23
N LEU A 728 23.68 -4.03 -15.33
CA LEU A 728 23.54 -4.26 -13.88
C LEU A 728 22.07 -4.26 -13.48
N ALA A 729 21.25 -3.34 -14.02
CA ALA A 729 19.81 -3.35 -13.80
C ALA A 729 19.20 -4.71 -14.21
N GLY A 730 19.58 -5.25 -15.37
CA GLY A 730 19.17 -6.56 -15.85
C GLY A 730 19.58 -7.70 -14.92
N LEU A 731 20.76 -7.62 -14.29
CA LEU A 731 21.21 -8.59 -13.29
C LEU A 731 20.34 -8.56 -12.02
N VAL A 732 19.98 -7.38 -11.53
CA VAL A 732 19.14 -7.27 -10.32
C VAL A 732 17.71 -7.74 -10.61
N ILE A 733 17.14 -7.38 -11.76
CA ILE A 733 15.84 -7.93 -12.17
C ILE A 733 15.94 -9.45 -12.37
N ALA A 734 17.05 -9.99 -12.90
CA ALA A 734 17.25 -11.44 -12.94
C ALA A 734 17.27 -12.06 -11.53
N GLY A 735 17.76 -11.34 -10.52
CA GLY A 735 17.65 -11.71 -9.10
C GLY A 735 16.21 -11.77 -8.58
N VAL A 736 15.35 -10.82 -8.99
CA VAL A 736 13.90 -10.86 -8.68
C VAL A 736 13.27 -12.13 -9.27
N PHE A 737 13.61 -12.45 -10.52
CA PHE A 737 13.12 -13.65 -11.20
C PHE A 737 13.65 -14.91 -10.53
N ALA A 738 14.92 -14.91 -10.12
CA ALA A 738 15.54 -16.01 -9.39
C ALA A 738 14.81 -16.34 -8.09
N ALA A 739 14.51 -15.32 -7.28
CA ALA A 739 13.77 -15.49 -6.03
C ALA A 739 12.33 -15.99 -6.27
N ALA A 740 11.65 -15.52 -7.32
CA ALA A 740 10.32 -16.00 -7.68
C ALA A 740 10.31 -17.46 -8.13
N MET A 741 11.20 -17.77 -9.07
CA MET A 741 11.25 -19.06 -9.75
C MET A 741 11.59 -20.19 -8.79
N SER A 742 12.57 -19.99 -7.90
CA SER A 742 12.94 -20.93 -6.83
C SER A 742 11.80 -21.26 -5.85
N SER A 743 10.88 -20.32 -5.64
CA SER A 743 9.71 -20.57 -4.81
C SER A 743 8.62 -21.31 -5.59
N LEU A 744 8.46 -21.01 -6.89
CA LEU A 744 7.45 -21.61 -7.75
C LEU A 744 7.76 -23.07 -8.09
N ASP A 745 8.99 -23.37 -8.48
CA ASP A 745 9.41 -24.74 -8.80
C ASP A 745 9.29 -25.65 -7.58
N SER A 746 9.72 -25.19 -6.42
CA SER A 746 9.58 -25.86 -5.13
C SER A 746 8.13 -26.12 -4.78
N SER A 747 7.25 -25.13 -5.00
CA SER A 747 5.81 -25.25 -4.77
C SER A 747 5.20 -26.33 -5.68
N MET A 748 5.40 -26.22 -6.99
CA MET A 748 4.86 -27.17 -7.96
C MET A 748 5.38 -28.59 -7.68
N HIS A 749 6.68 -28.72 -7.43
CA HIS A 749 7.32 -30.01 -7.22
C HIS A 749 6.88 -30.67 -5.91
N SER A 750 6.77 -29.92 -4.82
CA SER A 750 6.34 -30.44 -3.51
C SER A 750 4.87 -30.84 -3.51
N ILE A 751 3.98 -30.05 -4.14
CA ILE A 751 2.57 -30.44 -4.32
C ILE A 751 2.49 -31.68 -5.21
N ALA A 752 3.20 -31.73 -6.33
CA ALA A 752 3.22 -32.90 -7.20
C ALA A 752 3.71 -34.16 -6.45
N THR A 753 4.73 -34.01 -5.60
CA THR A 753 5.25 -35.09 -4.75
C THR A 753 4.16 -35.56 -3.78
N ALA A 754 3.66 -34.66 -2.92
CA ALA A 754 2.66 -35.00 -1.90
C ALA A 754 1.37 -35.55 -2.51
N PHE A 755 0.85 -34.94 -3.58
CA PHE A 755 -0.39 -35.37 -4.20
C PHE A 755 -0.24 -36.75 -4.87
N THR A 756 0.88 -36.97 -5.56
CA THR A 756 1.14 -38.26 -6.21
C THR A 756 1.32 -39.37 -5.16
N THR A 757 2.09 -39.14 -4.10
CA THR A 757 2.37 -40.14 -3.08
C THR A 757 1.18 -40.42 -2.19
N ASP A 758 0.42 -39.39 -1.78
CA ASP A 758 -0.63 -39.51 -0.76
C ASP A 758 -2.00 -39.89 -1.32
N PHE A 759 -2.27 -39.59 -2.60
CA PHE A 759 -3.57 -39.87 -3.22
C PHE A 759 -3.52 -40.89 -4.36
N LEU A 760 -2.43 -40.93 -5.13
CA LEU A 760 -2.41 -41.60 -6.43
C LEU A 760 -1.40 -42.75 -6.55
N SER A 761 -0.60 -43.01 -5.51
CA SER A 761 0.51 -43.98 -5.55
C SER A 761 0.08 -45.44 -5.61
N LYS A 762 -1.12 -45.75 -5.12
CA LYS A 762 -1.60 -47.12 -4.96
C LYS A 762 -1.64 -47.87 -6.30
N ASN A 763 -0.97 -49.02 -6.35
CA ASN A 763 -0.91 -49.95 -7.49
C ASN A 763 -0.27 -49.38 -8.78
N ARG A 764 0.67 -48.44 -8.67
CA ARG A 764 1.40 -47.90 -9.83
C ARG A 764 2.89 -48.22 -9.75
N ASP A 765 3.48 -48.52 -10.90
CA ASP A 765 4.93 -48.68 -11.05
C ASP A 765 5.65 -47.31 -11.12
N SER A 766 6.97 -47.33 -10.95
CA SER A 766 7.82 -46.13 -10.88
C SER A 766 7.72 -45.25 -12.14
N GLU A 767 7.60 -45.86 -13.33
CA GLU A 767 7.52 -45.12 -14.58
C GLU A 767 6.16 -44.40 -14.72
N SER A 768 5.07 -45.08 -14.39
CA SER A 768 3.74 -44.48 -14.36
C SER A 768 3.64 -43.35 -13.33
N LEU A 769 4.26 -43.50 -12.16
CA LEU A 769 4.31 -42.45 -11.13
C LEU A 769 5.10 -41.23 -11.61
N LEU A 770 6.23 -41.44 -12.27
CA LEU A 770 7.03 -40.36 -12.86
C LEU A 770 6.24 -39.58 -13.92
N LYS A 771 5.58 -40.28 -14.85
CA LYS A 771 4.73 -39.64 -15.87
C LYS A 771 3.57 -38.86 -15.25
N LEU A 772 2.97 -39.41 -14.21
CA LEU A 772 1.87 -38.77 -13.49
C LEU A 772 2.33 -37.50 -12.76
N ALA A 773 3.45 -37.58 -12.04
CA ALA A 773 4.03 -36.43 -11.32
C ALA A 773 4.33 -35.28 -12.30
N LYS A 774 4.96 -35.55 -13.44
CA LYS A 774 5.23 -34.55 -14.48
C LYS A 774 3.95 -33.89 -15.02
N ARG A 775 2.88 -34.67 -15.22
CA ARG A 775 1.57 -34.14 -15.65
C ARG A 775 0.93 -33.27 -14.57
N ILE A 776 1.02 -33.67 -13.31
CA ILE A 776 0.51 -32.87 -12.19
C ILE A 776 1.27 -31.55 -12.08
N THR A 777 2.60 -31.57 -12.16
CA THR A 777 3.44 -30.36 -12.18
C THR A 777 3.00 -29.39 -13.28
N LEU A 778 2.72 -29.90 -14.49
CA LEU A 778 2.21 -29.08 -15.61
C LEU A 778 0.85 -28.45 -15.27
N VAL A 779 -0.09 -29.23 -14.75
CA VAL A 779 -1.43 -28.74 -14.36
C VAL A 779 -1.32 -27.68 -13.26
N LEU A 780 -0.46 -27.90 -12.26
CA LEU A 780 -0.21 -26.93 -11.18
C LEU A 780 0.36 -25.62 -11.70
N GLY A 781 1.28 -25.67 -12.67
CA GLY A 781 1.80 -24.47 -13.33
C GLY A 781 0.71 -23.64 -14.01
N VAL A 782 -0.21 -24.31 -14.71
CA VAL A 782 -1.39 -23.66 -15.32
C VAL A 782 -2.30 -23.07 -14.24
N LEU A 783 -2.65 -23.84 -13.20
CA LEU A 783 -3.51 -23.36 -12.12
C LEU A 783 -2.89 -22.20 -11.34
N GLY A 784 -1.58 -22.22 -11.10
CA GLY A 784 -0.86 -21.11 -10.47
C GLY A 784 -0.90 -19.84 -11.32
N THR A 785 -0.74 -19.98 -12.63
CA THR A 785 -0.85 -18.85 -13.58
C THR A 785 -2.27 -18.27 -13.58
N VAL A 786 -3.30 -19.13 -13.60
CA VAL A 786 -4.70 -18.71 -13.50
C VAL A 786 -4.98 -18.01 -12.17
N SER A 787 -4.47 -18.55 -11.07
CA SER A 787 -4.55 -17.94 -9.74
C SER A 787 -3.92 -16.55 -9.72
N ALA A 788 -2.74 -16.37 -10.33
CA ALA A 788 -2.08 -15.08 -10.44
C ALA A 788 -2.91 -14.05 -11.24
N ILE A 789 -3.51 -14.46 -12.36
CA ILE A 789 -4.40 -13.59 -13.16
C ILE A 789 -5.62 -13.18 -12.35
N TYR A 790 -6.25 -14.14 -11.65
CA TYR A 790 -7.40 -13.85 -10.79
C TYR A 790 -7.03 -12.84 -9.70
N ILE A 791 -5.91 -13.06 -9.00
CA ILE A 791 -5.41 -12.14 -7.97
C ILE A 791 -5.10 -10.76 -8.55
N ALA A 792 -4.49 -10.69 -9.74
CA ALA A 792 -4.18 -9.43 -10.42
C ALA A 792 -5.42 -8.60 -10.76
N SER A 793 -6.57 -9.25 -10.96
CA SER A 793 -7.85 -8.60 -11.25
C SER A 793 -8.54 -8.02 -10.01
N GLN A 794 -8.07 -8.34 -8.79
CA GLN A 794 -8.65 -7.85 -7.55
C GLN A 794 -7.97 -6.56 -7.11
N ASP A 795 -8.75 -5.51 -6.85
CA ASP A 795 -8.27 -4.20 -6.41
C ASP A 795 -8.02 -4.15 -4.87
N SER A 796 -7.37 -5.18 -4.33
CA SER A 796 -7.13 -5.30 -2.88
C SER A 796 -5.75 -4.76 -2.52
N LYS A 797 -5.72 -3.66 -1.75
CA LYS A 797 -4.48 -3.03 -1.25
C LYS A 797 -3.63 -3.94 -0.36
N ASN A 798 -4.23 -4.97 0.26
CA ASN A 798 -3.59 -5.85 1.26
C ASN A 798 -3.66 -7.35 0.92
N LEU A 799 -3.32 -7.73 -0.32
CA LEU A 799 -3.31 -9.13 -0.78
C LEU A 799 -2.43 -10.06 0.08
N TRP A 800 -1.28 -9.55 0.55
CA TRP A 800 -0.35 -10.28 1.40
C TRP A 800 -0.95 -10.60 2.78
N ASP A 801 -1.51 -9.61 3.48
CA ASP A 801 -2.11 -9.80 4.81
C ASP A 801 -3.33 -10.72 4.75
N THR A 802 -4.08 -10.60 3.65
CA THR A 802 -5.22 -11.48 3.35
C THR A 802 -4.75 -12.93 3.24
N LEU A 803 -3.71 -13.19 2.43
CA LEU A 803 -3.12 -14.52 2.30
C LEU A 803 -2.58 -15.00 3.66
N MET A 804 -1.73 -14.23 4.35
CA MET A 804 -1.16 -14.62 5.66
C MET A 804 -2.25 -14.98 6.69
N GLY A 805 -3.39 -14.27 6.66
CA GLY A 805 -4.57 -14.66 7.42
C GLY A 805 -5.04 -16.08 7.12
N TYR A 806 -5.26 -16.41 5.83
CA TYR A 806 -5.66 -17.75 5.39
C TYR A 806 -4.58 -18.82 5.58
N VAL A 807 -3.30 -18.46 5.45
CA VAL A 807 -2.16 -19.35 5.74
C VAL A 807 -2.16 -19.76 7.20
N GLY A 808 -2.36 -18.81 8.11
CA GLY A 808 -2.50 -19.10 9.54
C GLY A 808 -3.63 -20.08 9.84
N LEU A 809 -4.77 -19.96 9.13
CA LEU A 809 -5.91 -20.88 9.27
C LEU A 809 -5.54 -22.32 8.88
N ILE A 810 -4.83 -22.49 7.77
CA ILE A 810 -4.54 -23.83 7.21
C ILE A 810 -3.29 -24.43 7.88
N LEU A 811 -2.17 -23.72 7.87
CA LEU A 811 -0.90 -24.24 8.40
C LEU A 811 -0.91 -24.34 9.92
N GLY A 812 -1.54 -23.41 10.64
CA GLY A 812 -1.58 -23.45 12.11
C GLY A 812 -2.14 -24.76 12.65
N THR A 813 -3.20 -25.30 12.02
CA THR A 813 -3.75 -26.61 12.41
C THR A 813 -2.77 -27.76 12.12
N LEU A 814 -2.04 -27.72 11.00
CA LEU A 814 -1.02 -28.72 10.67
C LEU A 814 0.15 -28.69 11.65
N GLY A 815 0.63 -27.50 12.03
CA GLY A 815 1.64 -27.33 13.07
C GLY A 815 1.25 -28.01 14.36
N GLY A 816 0.01 -27.79 14.79
CA GLY A 816 -0.52 -28.41 16.00
C GLY A 816 -0.64 -29.93 15.87
N LEU A 817 -1.02 -30.43 14.70
CA LEU A 817 -1.13 -31.87 14.44
C LEU A 817 0.24 -32.57 14.46
N PHE A 818 1.27 -31.99 13.83
CA PHE A 818 2.63 -32.55 13.83
C PHE A 818 3.30 -32.46 15.19
N THR A 819 3.14 -31.35 15.91
CA THR A 819 3.66 -31.24 17.29
C THR A 819 2.96 -32.23 18.22
N LEU A 820 1.63 -32.42 18.08
CA LEU A 820 0.89 -33.44 18.82
C LEU A 820 1.38 -34.86 18.49
N ALA A 821 1.61 -35.15 17.22
CA ALA A 821 2.12 -36.42 16.72
C ALA A 821 3.49 -36.77 17.34
N ILE A 822 4.42 -35.82 17.30
CA ILE A 822 5.83 -36.00 17.71
C ILE A 822 5.96 -36.06 19.23
N PHE A 823 5.35 -35.13 19.96
CA PHE A 823 5.64 -34.92 21.37
C PHE A 823 4.72 -35.66 22.35
N THR A 824 3.72 -36.41 21.87
CA THR A 824 2.78 -37.12 22.75
C THR A 824 2.65 -38.61 22.45
N ASN A 825 2.61 -39.44 23.50
CA ASN A 825 2.48 -40.90 23.42
C ASN A 825 1.07 -41.43 23.76
N ARG A 826 0.17 -40.57 24.25
CA ARG A 826 -1.19 -40.95 24.67
C ARG A 826 -2.24 -40.78 23.56
N THR A 827 -1.92 -40.01 22.54
CA THR A 827 -2.92 -39.56 21.56
C THR A 827 -3.15 -40.60 20.46
N ALA A 828 -4.37 -41.12 20.32
CA ALA A 828 -4.85 -41.86 19.15
C ALA A 828 -5.48 -40.93 18.08
N SER A 829 -5.92 -41.51 16.95
CA SER A 829 -6.46 -40.74 15.82
C SER A 829 -7.71 -39.92 16.15
N VAL A 830 -8.56 -40.38 17.07
CA VAL A 830 -9.77 -39.63 17.46
C VAL A 830 -9.41 -38.31 18.12
N HIS A 831 -8.39 -38.30 18.99
CA HIS A 831 -7.96 -37.06 19.67
C HIS A 831 -7.33 -36.07 18.70
N ALA A 832 -6.56 -36.56 17.73
CA ALA A 832 -6.00 -35.72 16.66
C ALA A 832 -7.09 -35.05 15.82
N TRP A 833 -8.16 -35.79 15.46
CA TRP A 833 -9.33 -35.21 14.78
C TRP A 833 -10.06 -34.17 15.63
N THR A 834 -10.26 -34.44 16.93
CA THR A 834 -10.81 -33.44 17.85
C THR A 834 -9.96 -32.17 17.85
N GLY A 835 -8.63 -32.32 17.89
CA GLY A 835 -7.70 -31.21 17.83
C GLY A 835 -7.88 -30.33 16.59
N VAL A 836 -7.94 -30.96 15.43
CA VAL A 836 -8.13 -30.30 14.13
C VAL A 836 -9.46 -29.55 14.07
N ILE A 837 -10.57 -30.18 14.48
CA ILE A 837 -11.92 -29.59 14.41
C ILE A 837 -12.03 -28.38 15.34
N VAL A 838 -11.56 -28.51 16.59
CA VAL A 838 -11.58 -27.42 17.57
C VAL A 838 -10.70 -26.27 17.10
N ALA A 839 -9.50 -26.55 16.59
CA ALA A 839 -8.62 -25.52 16.06
C ALA A 839 -9.23 -24.79 14.86
N ALA A 840 -9.86 -25.51 13.92
CA ALA A 840 -10.54 -24.89 12.79
C ALA A 840 -11.67 -23.93 13.23
N ALA A 841 -12.48 -24.33 14.22
CA ALA A 841 -13.55 -23.50 14.76
C ALA A 841 -13.02 -22.23 15.47
N VAL A 842 -11.98 -22.39 16.31
CA VAL A 842 -11.34 -21.26 17.01
C VAL A 842 -10.69 -20.30 16.02
N LEU A 843 -9.97 -20.84 15.02
CA LEU A 843 -9.31 -20.05 13.99
C LEU A 843 -10.31 -19.26 13.13
N TYR A 844 -11.45 -19.87 12.78
CA TYR A 844 -12.55 -19.16 12.12
C TYR A 844 -13.07 -18.01 12.98
N TYR A 845 -13.32 -18.23 14.26
CA TYR A 845 -13.78 -17.18 15.17
C TYR A 845 -12.75 -16.04 15.27
N VAL A 846 -11.48 -16.36 15.55
CA VAL A 846 -10.40 -15.36 15.70
C VAL A 846 -10.22 -14.55 14.43
N LYS A 847 -10.19 -15.17 13.24
CA LYS A 847 -9.96 -14.45 11.99
C LYS A 847 -11.11 -13.51 11.61
N PHE A 848 -12.36 -13.89 11.87
CA PHE A 848 -13.53 -13.16 11.38
C PHE A 848 -14.24 -12.30 12.44
N HIS A 849 -13.94 -12.49 13.73
CA HIS A 849 -14.63 -11.79 14.83
C HIS A 849 -13.67 -11.07 15.79
N THR A 850 -12.38 -11.01 15.50
CA THR A 850 -11.39 -10.30 16.34
C THR A 850 -10.38 -9.55 15.49
N ASP A 851 -9.78 -8.49 16.07
CA ASP A 851 -8.70 -7.72 15.44
C ASP A 851 -7.30 -8.32 15.70
N ALA A 852 -7.21 -9.65 15.87
CA ALA A 852 -5.95 -10.31 16.16
C ALA A 852 -4.91 -10.09 15.06
N HIS A 853 -3.67 -9.83 15.46
CA HIS A 853 -2.56 -9.65 14.53
C HIS A 853 -2.35 -10.92 13.66
N PRO A 854 -2.23 -10.81 12.32
CA PRO A 854 -2.13 -11.97 11.43
C PRO A 854 -1.02 -12.97 11.78
N LEU A 855 0.14 -12.49 12.25
CA LEU A 855 1.26 -13.33 12.69
C LEU A 855 0.93 -14.30 13.84
N ILE A 856 -0.06 -13.97 14.68
CA ILE A 856 -0.44 -14.79 15.84
C ILE A 856 -1.39 -15.92 15.46
N ILE A 857 -2.07 -15.84 14.32
CA ILE A 857 -3.08 -16.83 13.90
C ILE A 857 -2.46 -18.23 13.82
N GLY A 858 -1.24 -18.36 13.27
CA GLY A 858 -0.52 -19.64 13.22
C GLY A 858 -0.21 -20.22 14.60
N ALA A 859 0.14 -19.36 15.56
CA ALA A 859 0.39 -19.75 16.95
C ALA A 859 -0.89 -20.23 17.64
N VAL A 860 -1.98 -19.46 17.52
CA VAL A 860 -3.31 -19.83 18.04
C VAL A 860 -3.75 -21.17 17.48
N GLY A 861 -3.61 -21.39 16.17
CA GLY A 861 -3.96 -22.65 15.52
C GLY A 861 -3.15 -23.83 16.04
N THR A 862 -1.84 -23.66 16.14
CA THR A 862 -0.91 -24.70 16.60
C THR A 862 -1.21 -25.10 18.04
N VAL A 863 -1.28 -24.11 18.93
CA VAL A 863 -1.52 -24.31 20.36
C VAL A 863 -2.91 -24.90 20.60
N THR A 864 -3.94 -24.38 19.92
CA THR A 864 -5.31 -24.89 20.08
C THR A 864 -5.42 -26.34 19.64
N CYS A 865 -4.89 -26.69 18.47
CA CYS A 865 -4.94 -28.07 17.97
C CYS A 865 -4.17 -29.03 18.89
N PHE A 866 -2.99 -28.62 19.36
CA PHE A 866 -2.20 -29.41 20.29
C PHE A 866 -2.94 -29.64 21.62
N LEU A 867 -3.38 -28.56 22.27
CA LEU A 867 -4.00 -28.63 23.60
C LEU A 867 -5.33 -29.38 23.57
N SER A 868 -6.20 -29.08 22.62
CA SER A 868 -7.50 -29.75 22.54
C SER A 868 -7.37 -31.23 22.20
N GLY A 869 -6.43 -31.61 21.32
CA GLY A 869 -6.12 -33.02 21.07
C GLY A 869 -5.50 -33.72 22.28
N TRP A 870 -4.63 -33.05 23.02
CA TRP A 870 -4.06 -33.60 24.25
C TRP A 870 -5.11 -33.77 25.36
N ILE A 871 -5.95 -32.76 25.60
CA ILE A 871 -7.06 -32.82 26.57
C ILE A 871 -8.06 -33.90 26.17
N ALA A 872 -8.41 -34.02 24.89
CA ALA A 872 -9.28 -35.09 24.40
C ALA A 872 -8.74 -36.48 24.73
N SER A 873 -7.40 -36.67 24.75
CA SER A 873 -6.78 -37.94 25.15
C SER A 873 -6.86 -38.27 26.65
N LEU A 874 -7.20 -37.28 27.48
CA LEU A 874 -7.46 -37.49 28.91
C LEU A 874 -8.91 -37.94 29.14
N ILE A 875 -9.83 -37.52 28.28
CA ILE A 875 -11.28 -37.70 28.43
C ILE A 875 -11.79 -38.90 27.63
N ILE A 876 -11.32 -39.05 26.39
CA ILE A 876 -11.76 -40.08 25.45
C ILE A 876 -10.77 -41.24 25.51
N PRO A 877 -11.14 -42.42 26.03
CA PRO A 877 -10.27 -43.58 25.98
C PRO A 877 -10.19 -44.11 24.55
N ALA A 878 -8.98 -44.14 23.97
CA ALA A 878 -8.74 -44.76 22.67
C ALA A 878 -7.34 -45.38 22.61
N GLN A 879 -7.25 -46.55 21.98
CA GLN A 879 -6.00 -47.28 21.85
C GLN A 879 -5.11 -46.64 20.77
N THR A 880 -3.85 -46.42 21.11
CA THR A 880 -2.83 -45.94 20.17
C THR A 880 -2.32 -47.08 19.28
N LYS A 881 -1.80 -46.74 18.10
CA LYS A 881 -0.99 -47.66 17.28
C LYS A 881 0.33 -47.98 17.98
N ASN A 882 1.14 -48.90 17.43
CA ASN A 882 2.53 -49.01 17.86
C ASN A 882 3.24 -47.66 17.61
N LEU A 883 3.90 -47.12 18.65
CA LEU A 883 4.55 -45.80 18.64
C LEU A 883 6.09 -45.88 18.60
N ASP A 884 6.66 -47.07 18.45
CA ASP A 884 8.11 -47.27 18.38
C ASP A 884 8.70 -46.45 17.21
N GLY A 885 9.66 -45.58 17.53
CA GLY A 885 10.26 -44.66 16.55
C GLY A 885 9.33 -43.57 16.00
N LEU A 886 8.09 -43.44 16.49
CA LEU A 886 7.10 -42.48 15.98
C LEU A 886 6.80 -41.31 16.93
N THR A 887 7.38 -41.31 18.14
CA THR A 887 7.27 -40.21 19.11
C THR A 887 8.63 -39.89 19.70
N TRP A 888 8.85 -38.66 20.17
CA TRP A 888 10.14 -38.20 20.72
C TRP A 888 10.63 -39.09 21.86
N THR A 889 9.72 -39.48 22.76
CA THR A 889 10.03 -40.39 23.86
C THR A 889 10.40 -41.80 23.42
N LYS A 890 9.93 -42.26 22.25
CA LYS A 890 10.17 -43.63 21.75
C LYS A 890 11.24 -43.70 20.66
N LEU A 891 11.75 -42.56 20.20
CA LEU A 891 12.77 -42.48 19.15
C LEU A 891 14.18 -42.74 19.69
N ASN A 892 14.48 -42.32 20.93
CA ASN A 892 15.82 -42.40 21.54
C ASN A 892 16.04 -43.68 22.38
N HIS A 893 15.12 -44.64 22.33
CA HIS A 893 15.23 -45.93 23.03
C HIS A 893 15.67 -47.09 22.12
N ASN A 894 15.98 -46.79 20.85
CA ASN A 894 16.66 -47.64 19.87
C ASN A 894 17.85 -46.86 19.30
#